data_AF-A0A1G5JKZ6-F1
#
_entry.id   AF-A0A1G5JKZ6-F1
#
_cell.length_a   1.000
_cell.length_b   1.000
_cell.length_c   1.000
_cell.angle_alpha   90.00
_cell.angle_beta   90.00
_cell.angle_gamma   90.00
#
_symmetry.space_group_name_H-M   'P 1'
#
loop_
_entity.id
_entity.type
_entity.pdbx_description
1 polymer ?
#
loop_
_entity_poly.entity_id
_entity_poly.type
_entity_poly.pdbx_seq_one_letter_code
_entity_poly.pdbx_strand_id
1 'polypeptide(L)'
;MAKQKVLITNKMDFISLDTQNAKFVPFLASNAEDHPAQIVDVGTPTFVDGVRGKGIKHNRNYAYKWHSVTFPDDTKRIISFWFKPTAEDVEATGSNWRILASTRGDGYGTNYGFHAALYNGRLNVRVYGNAGSLDMYSQGTTGTSTYPYFMAEADKWHHFLLIYDEDGFYKVDVFVDGVRILYSGVNPHVRGFTRSFTIGDMLNSNGTISVNAFEGETDEVFFISGEAWTMDNRGNYYDDITNNRFVDYWTLPGSIQLPQYIKRTEIERDVPDGEPGETEIIIVEELVYSDQVVEWESKALDLDKPFDNYGRLQINYEAPQETTLRFFTKVSSDGTQWSVWEELRHDGVIISPSERFLKIKIQLSTGNLNKTPRVDEIQVLEYGTIERLPLVNQPLKLYKDLDTGLEYIGELMNAYDIIVEEEINGEDLLTFKVPINDPKRRELGAEPVELIAEISDRRYIIREAIDERSDDGKLYTTFKAEALFYELRDFKIPKLELEDATAFQAITEILKASVPASGWTLGLCEIPNTRKRDIKIEWKSVLMALREVLNIWGGELVFNSITKEVSFYQIYGADNGVRFYYNKNLKRIVRTVDTYELITRLYPQGKGNLDIKTVNEGIEYLEDLTWVNALELRNKIRVGHWKDEGYIYPSDLKEAAQLILEDISRPRIGYVVTVQDLSLLSGHEHESFNMGDYVYTVDNELLSSEIKSRIIRRQYNVREPWKTVVELAQSKRLLSDALRKAVDDKMEYLQTADLLDATDARQMTVFNYLLNSRAEQGINADWQQIGTGFTIANEGHSGEWSFKVDGNFGKTNRLIQRVYGVSHRNSYTISAAVGTEGQVVRGGTQGLEPFVGLKVVITYTDGTKEEQLLGIDDTTKN
;
A
#
# COMPACT_ATOMS: atom_id res chain seq x y z
N MET A 1 -14.95 -5.61 5.16
CA MET A 1 -13.64 -5.32 4.54
C MET A 1 -13.81 -5.18 3.04
N ALA A 2 -13.01 -4.33 2.40
CA ALA A 2 -13.03 -4.13 0.97
C ALA A 2 -11.97 -5.01 0.29
N LYS A 3 -12.33 -5.62 -0.84
CA LYS A 3 -11.45 -6.42 -1.71
C LYS A 3 -11.28 -5.70 -3.03
N GLN A 4 -10.05 -5.55 -3.51
CA GLN A 4 -9.81 -4.98 -4.83
C GLN A 4 -10.20 -5.98 -5.93
N LYS A 5 -11.05 -5.54 -6.86
CA LYS A 5 -11.46 -6.30 -8.06
C LYS A 5 -10.66 -5.89 -9.29
N VAL A 6 -10.40 -4.59 -9.44
CA VAL A 6 -9.70 -4.02 -10.60
C VAL A 6 -8.84 -2.84 -10.13
N LEU A 7 -7.67 -2.68 -10.73
CA LEU A 7 -6.77 -1.54 -10.56
C LEU A 7 -6.47 -0.95 -11.95
N ILE A 8 -6.65 0.36 -12.10
CA ILE A 8 -6.32 1.13 -13.28
C ILE A 8 -5.25 2.14 -12.87
N THR A 9 -4.00 1.86 -13.26
CA THR A 9 -2.82 2.68 -12.91
C THR A 9 -1.79 2.76 -14.03
N ASN A 10 -1.89 1.93 -15.07
CA ASN A 10 -0.92 1.94 -16.16
C ASN A 10 -1.26 3.06 -17.15
N LYS A 11 -0.26 3.75 -17.71
CA LYS A 11 -0.43 4.71 -18.82
C LYS A 11 -1.31 4.11 -19.92
N MET A 12 -1.07 2.86 -20.32
CA MET A 12 -1.83 2.15 -21.34
C MET A 12 -3.32 1.94 -21.00
N ASP A 13 -3.67 1.95 -19.71
CA ASP A 13 -5.06 1.85 -19.28
C ASP A 13 -5.78 3.20 -19.44
N PHE A 14 -5.04 4.31 -19.34
CA PHE A 14 -5.56 5.68 -19.44
C PHE A 14 -5.51 6.27 -20.86
N ILE A 15 -4.86 5.62 -21.83
CA ILE A 15 -4.83 6.11 -23.23
C ILE A 15 -6.24 6.17 -23.82
N SER A 16 -6.73 7.37 -24.07
CA SER A 16 -7.80 7.68 -25.03
C SER A 16 -7.28 8.71 -26.03
N LEU A 17 -7.17 8.36 -27.32
CA LEU A 17 -6.90 9.35 -28.38
C LEU A 17 -8.21 9.94 -28.89
N ASP A 18 -9.02 10.44 -27.95
CA ASP A 18 -10.17 11.25 -28.28
C ASP A 18 -9.61 12.63 -28.67
N THR A 19 -9.75 13.02 -29.93
CA THR A 19 -9.58 14.42 -30.28
C THR A 19 -10.79 15.20 -29.76
N GLN A 20 -10.68 16.53 -29.62
CA GLN A 20 -11.77 17.36 -29.08
C GLN A 20 -13.13 17.06 -29.75
N ASN A 21 -13.11 16.65 -31.02
CA ASN A 21 -14.30 16.45 -31.83
C ASN A 21 -14.48 15.02 -32.38
N ALA A 22 -13.63 14.04 -32.03
CA ALA A 22 -13.76 12.66 -32.55
C ALA A 22 -13.07 11.60 -31.67
N LYS A 23 -13.71 10.42 -31.55
CA LYS A 23 -13.17 9.28 -30.81
C LYS A 23 -12.39 8.33 -31.72
N PHE A 24 -11.13 8.08 -31.38
CA PHE A 24 -10.30 7.08 -32.08
C PHE A 24 -9.61 6.14 -31.09
N VAL A 25 -9.65 4.85 -31.40
CA VAL A 25 -8.87 3.83 -30.70
C VAL A 25 -7.75 3.38 -31.63
N PRO A 26 -6.46 3.68 -31.33
CA PRO A 26 -5.37 3.26 -32.19
C PRO A 26 -5.24 1.73 -32.15
N PHE A 27 -5.01 1.15 -33.32
CA PHE A 27 -4.62 -0.24 -33.45
C PHE A 27 -3.14 -0.42 -33.04
N LEU A 28 -2.27 0.53 -33.41
CA LEU A 28 -0.88 0.65 -32.93
C LEU A 28 -0.60 2.13 -32.57
N ALA A 29 0.18 2.35 -31.51
CA ALA A 29 0.63 3.69 -31.12
C ALA A 29 2.03 3.63 -30.49
N SER A 30 2.84 4.67 -30.68
CA SER A 30 4.10 4.91 -29.97
C SER A 30 4.46 6.40 -29.98
N ASN A 31 4.74 6.95 -28.80
CA ASN A 31 5.60 8.11 -28.62
C ASN A 31 6.93 7.60 -28.06
N ALA A 32 8.08 8.20 -28.37
CA ALA A 32 9.39 7.59 -28.09
C ALA A 32 9.64 7.25 -26.61
N GLU A 33 8.87 7.85 -25.71
CA GLU A 33 8.93 7.65 -24.26
C GLU A 33 8.34 6.29 -23.83
N ASP A 34 7.52 5.65 -24.69
CA ASP A 34 6.88 4.37 -24.43
C ASP A 34 7.44 3.25 -25.32
N HIS A 35 7.83 2.14 -24.69
CA HIS A 35 8.27 0.92 -25.35
C HIS A 35 7.28 -0.22 -25.09
N PRO A 36 6.09 -0.24 -25.73
CA PRO A 36 5.13 -1.31 -25.55
C PRO A 36 5.75 -2.65 -25.95
N ALA A 37 5.43 -3.73 -25.22
CA ALA A 37 6.04 -5.07 -25.39
C ALA A 37 5.95 -5.67 -26.80
N GLN A 38 5.15 -5.08 -27.69
CA GLN A 38 4.99 -5.45 -29.09
C GLN A 38 6.06 -4.83 -30.01
N ILE A 39 6.84 -3.85 -29.51
CA ILE A 39 7.94 -3.21 -30.22
C ILE A 39 9.24 -3.96 -29.94
N VAL A 40 9.96 -4.27 -31.00
CA VAL A 40 11.32 -4.81 -30.96
C VAL A 40 12.24 -3.77 -31.58
N ASP A 41 13.23 -3.33 -30.81
CA ASP A 41 14.29 -2.47 -31.34
C ASP A 41 15.25 -3.27 -32.20
N VAL A 42 15.52 -2.77 -33.40
CA VAL A 42 16.66 -3.20 -34.20
C VAL A 42 17.74 -2.17 -34.02
N GLY A 43 18.61 -2.35 -33.01
CA GLY A 43 19.64 -1.40 -32.62
C GLY A 43 19.42 -0.79 -31.24
N THR A 44 20.07 0.34 -30.96
CA THR A 44 19.86 1.11 -29.72
C THR A 44 19.14 2.41 -30.05
N PRO A 45 17.96 2.68 -29.46
CA PRO A 45 17.22 3.91 -29.71
C PRO A 45 18.02 5.12 -29.25
N THR A 46 17.95 6.20 -30.03
CA THR A 46 18.43 7.52 -29.60
C THR A 46 17.22 8.43 -29.42
N PHE A 47 17.01 8.91 -28.20
CA PHE A 47 15.92 9.83 -27.90
C PHE A 47 16.36 11.28 -28.13
N VAL A 48 15.50 12.06 -28.76
CA VAL A 48 15.69 13.50 -29.03
C VAL A 48 14.45 14.27 -28.61
N ASP A 49 14.54 15.60 -28.57
CA ASP A 49 13.36 16.42 -28.37
C ASP A 49 12.48 16.33 -29.63
N GLY A 50 11.28 15.76 -29.44
CA GLY A 50 10.32 15.52 -30.52
C GLY A 50 9.56 16.78 -30.92
N VAL A 51 8.52 16.61 -31.74
CA VAL A 51 7.47 17.64 -31.84
C VAL A 51 6.75 17.75 -30.50
N ARG A 52 6.64 16.63 -29.76
CA ARG A 52 6.04 16.53 -28.44
C ARG A 52 6.81 15.51 -27.60
N GLY A 53 7.20 15.88 -26.37
CA GLY A 53 7.98 15.00 -25.50
C GLY A 53 9.29 14.56 -26.16
N LYS A 54 9.60 13.26 -26.06
CA LYS A 54 10.71 12.65 -26.79
C LYS A 54 10.26 12.06 -28.13
N GLY A 55 11.04 12.38 -29.15
CA GLY A 55 11.06 11.70 -30.44
C GLY A 55 12.18 10.66 -30.53
N ILE A 56 12.14 9.89 -31.59
CA ILE A 56 13.15 8.90 -31.94
C ILE A 56 14.04 9.49 -33.03
N LYS A 57 15.35 9.52 -32.80
CA LYS A 57 16.33 9.76 -33.84
C LYS A 57 16.76 8.44 -34.46
N HIS A 58 16.55 8.35 -35.77
CA HIS A 58 16.98 7.21 -36.56
C HIS A 58 18.44 7.34 -36.96
N ASN A 59 19.07 6.20 -37.22
CA ASN A 59 20.42 6.15 -37.79
C ASN A 59 20.56 4.85 -38.58
N ARG A 60 21.68 4.67 -39.29
CA ARG A 60 21.94 3.45 -40.08
C ARG A 60 21.99 2.14 -39.28
N ASN A 61 21.92 2.22 -37.96
CA ASN A 61 21.92 1.09 -37.03
C ASN A 61 20.65 1.02 -36.18
N TYR A 62 19.66 1.89 -36.37
CA TYR A 62 18.42 1.89 -35.60
C TYR A 62 17.16 2.00 -36.46
N ALA A 63 16.22 1.07 -36.26
CA ALA A 63 14.83 1.16 -36.70
C ALA A 63 13.93 0.50 -35.65
N TYR A 64 12.70 1.01 -35.48
CA TYR A 64 11.73 0.38 -34.59
C TYR A 64 10.70 -0.44 -35.36
N LYS A 65 10.34 -1.58 -34.79
CA LYS A 65 9.54 -2.61 -35.45
C LYS A 65 8.45 -3.15 -34.52
N TRP A 66 7.19 -3.04 -34.92
CA TRP A 66 6.17 -3.95 -34.42
C TRP A 66 6.28 -5.27 -35.19
N HIS A 67 6.70 -6.34 -34.51
CA HIS A 67 7.00 -7.60 -35.16
C HIS A 67 5.74 -8.46 -35.36
N SER A 68 5.54 -8.99 -36.56
CA SER A 68 4.50 -9.99 -36.86
C SER A 68 3.08 -9.58 -36.45
N VAL A 69 2.73 -8.32 -36.68
CA VAL A 69 1.41 -7.77 -36.37
C VAL A 69 0.36 -8.33 -37.33
N THR A 70 -0.74 -8.86 -36.80
CA THR A 70 -1.93 -9.24 -37.57
C THR A 70 -2.85 -8.04 -37.73
N PHE A 71 -2.77 -7.37 -38.88
CA PHE A 71 -3.66 -6.29 -39.24
C PHE A 71 -5.06 -6.84 -39.56
N PRO A 72 -6.11 -6.30 -38.94
CA PRO A 72 -7.49 -6.73 -39.17
C PRO A 72 -7.94 -6.50 -40.62
N ASP A 73 -8.97 -7.24 -41.05
CA ASP A 73 -9.59 -7.12 -42.37
C ASP A 73 -10.56 -5.94 -42.43
N ASP A 74 -10.02 -4.73 -42.22
CA ASP A 74 -10.78 -3.49 -42.21
C ASP A 74 -10.68 -2.74 -43.54
N THR A 75 -11.81 -2.15 -43.94
CA THR A 75 -11.99 -1.30 -45.13
C THR A 75 -11.49 0.13 -44.94
N LYS A 76 -11.10 0.49 -43.72
CA LYS A 76 -10.81 1.85 -43.28
C LYS A 76 -9.58 1.88 -42.37
N ARG A 77 -8.53 2.63 -42.77
CA ARG A 77 -7.27 2.78 -42.02
C ARG A 77 -6.74 4.22 -42.03
N ILE A 78 -6.10 4.65 -40.93
CA ILE A 78 -5.35 5.91 -40.86
C ILE A 78 -3.93 5.61 -40.37
N ILE A 79 -2.93 6.19 -41.02
CA ILE A 79 -1.55 6.21 -40.54
C ILE A 79 -1.13 7.65 -40.35
N SER A 80 -0.65 7.99 -39.15
CA SER A 80 -0.20 9.33 -38.83
C SER A 80 1.10 9.31 -38.04
N PHE A 81 2.03 10.22 -38.35
CA PHE A 81 3.26 10.41 -37.60
C PHE A 81 3.92 11.74 -37.97
N TRP A 82 4.83 12.20 -37.12
CA TRP A 82 5.72 13.31 -37.44
C TRP A 82 7.07 12.79 -37.90
N PHE A 83 7.68 13.50 -38.85
CA PHE A 83 9.04 13.22 -39.30
C PHE A 83 9.80 14.52 -39.54
N LYS A 84 11.11 14.49 -39.27
CA LYS A 84 12.04 15.59 -39.52
C LYS A 84 13.26 15.05 -40.24
N PRO A 85 13.34 15.23 -41.57
CA PRO A 85 14.43 14.70 -42.36
C PRO A 85 15.72 15.49 -42.12
N THR A 86 16.87 14.83 -42.18
CA THR A 86 18.17 15.52 -42.27
C THR A 86 18.40 16.06 -43.67
N ALA A 87 19.42 16.90 -43.85
CA ALA A 87 19.89 17.29 -45.19
C ALA A 87 20.24 16.07 -46.06
N GLU A 88 20.83 15.01 -45.48
CA GLU A 88 21.18 13.79 -46.21
C GLU A 88 19.94 12.99 -46.67
N ASP A 89 18.84 13.10 -45.93
CA ASP A 89 17.59 12.45 -46.31
C ASP A 89 16.92 13.16 -47.49
N VAL A 90 16.99 14.49 -47.52
CA VAL A 90 16.41 15.32 -48.60
C VAL A 90 17.27 15.28 -49.86
N GLU A 91 18.60 15.30 -49.72
CA GLU A 91 19.55 15.32 -50.84
C GLU A 91 19.91 13.94 -51.40
N ALA A 92 19.39 12.85 -50.82
CA ALA A 92 19.63 11.50 -51.30
C ALA A 92 19.24 11.39 -52.79
N THR A 93 20.19 10.99 -53.64
CA THR A 93 19.99 10.82 -55.09
C THR A 93 20.17 9.35 -55.53
N GLY A 94 19.70 9.01 -56.74
CA GLY A 94 19.87 7.68 -57.32
C GLY A 94 18.76 6.70 -56.92
N SER A 95 19.09 5.49 -56.47
CA SER A 95 18.15 4.46 -55.98
C SER A 95 18.03 4.45 -54.44
N ASN A 96 18.39 5.56 -53.79
CA ASN A 96 18.47 5.67 -52.33
C ASN A 96 17.18 6.24 -51.75
N TRP A 97 16.24 5.36 -51.42
CA TRP A 97 14.93 5.71 -50.84
C TRP A 97 15.03 5.81 -49.33
N ARG A 98 14.71 6.96 -48.74
CA ARG A 98 14.72 7.14 -47.28
C ARG A 98 13.39 6.71 -46.70
N ILE A 99 13.36 5.55 -46.06
CA ILE A 99 12.12 4.91 -45.66
C ILE A 99 11.61 5.52 -44.36
N LEU A 100 10.49 6.23 -44.43
CA LEU A 100 9.84 6.80 -43.26
C LEU A 100 9.09 5.69 -42.51
N ALA A 101 8.18 4.99 -43.19
CA ALA A 101 7.27 4.02 -42.59
C ALA A 101 6.90 2.90 -43.57
N SER A 102 6.81 1.65 -43.11
CA SER A 102 6.55 0.52 -44.01
C SER A 102 5.96 -0.71 -43.32
N THR A 103 4.95 -1.35 -43.91
CA THR A 103 4.50 -2.70 -43.51
C THR A 103 5.19 -3.82 -44.30
N ARG A 104 6.28 -3.51 -45.01
CA ARG A 104 7.06 -4.48 -45.80
C ARG A 104 8.17 -5.17 -44.98
N GLY A 105 8.17 -5.03 -43.64
CA GLY A 105 9.32 -5.20 -42.75
C GLY A 105 9.86 -6.60 -42.46
N ASP A 106 9.72 -7.61 -43.33
CA ASP A 106 10.32 -8.96 -43.15
C ASP A 106 10.85 -9.56 -44.49
N GLY A 107 11.33 -8.71 -45.41
CA GLY A 107 11.92 -9.15 -46.69
C GLY A 107 10.95 -9.20 -47.89
N TYR A 108 11.56 -9.25 -49.08
CA TYR A 108 10.89 -9.16 -50.39
C TYR A 108 10.11 -10.44 -50.71
N GLY A 109 8.78 -10.36 -50.87
CA GLY A 109 8.02 -11.54 -51.30
C GLY A 109 6.54 -11.34 -51.60
N THR A 110 5.80 -10.50 -50.86
CA THR A 110 4.42 -10.13 -51.24
C THR A 110 4.10 -8.69 -50.82
N ASN A 111 3.30 -8.01 -51.63
CA ASN A 111 3.03 -6.57 -51.54
C ASN A 111 1.65 -6.34 -50.88
N TYR A 112 1.60 -6.18 -49.56
CA TYR A 112 0.38 -5.84 -48.81
C TYR A 112 0.64 -4.74 -47.78
N GLY A 113 -0.33 -3.83 -47.63
CA GLY A 113 -0.29 -2.73 -46.67
C GLY A 113 0.21 -1.42 -47.29
N PHE A 114 1.14 -0.74 -46.64
CA PHE A 114 1.57 0.60 -47.05
C PHE A 114 3.09 0.80 -46.95
N HIS A 115 3.58 1.81 -47.67
CA HIS A 115 4.97 2.22 -47.70
C HIS A 115 5.05 3.72 -47.93
N ALA A 116 5.81 4.43 -47.10
CA ALA A 116 6.08 5.86 -47.23
C ALA A 116 7.59 6.10 -47.18
N ALA A 117 8.11 6.86 -48.13
CA ALA A 117 9.54 7.14 -48.26
C ALA A 117 9.79 8.53 -48.89
N LEU A 118 10.97 9.09 -48.65
CA LEU A 118 11.49 10.23 -49.39
C LEU A 118 12.39 9.78 -50.55
N TYR A 119 12.23 10.43 -51.70
CA TYR A 119 13.01 10.22 -52.90
C TYR A 119 13.45 11.57 -53.47
N ASN A 120 14.74 11.92 -53.31
CA ASN A 120 15.26 13.25 -53.60
C ASN A 120 14.39 14.36 -52.95
N GLY A 121 14.04 14.20 -51.67
CA GLY A 121 13.17 15.12 -50.93
C GLY A 121 11.68 15.06 -51.27
N ARG A 122 11.28 14.31 -52.30
CA ARG A 122 9.86 14.13 -52.67
C ARG A 122 9.24 13.01 -51.87
N LEU A 123 7.98 13.16 -51.51
CA LEU A 123 7.21 12.11 -50.86
C LEU A 123 6.77 11.07 -51.89
N ASN A 124 7.08 9.81 -51.62
CA ASN A 124 6.49 8.65 -52.26
C ASN A 124 5.61 7.89 -51.26
N VAL A 125 4.41 7.55 -51.69
CA VAL A 125 3.50 6.69 -50.95
C VAL A 125 3.03 5.57 -51.86
N ARG A 126 3.16 4.33 -51.38
CA ARG A 126 2.63 3.15 -52.03
C ARG A 126 1.67 2.40 -51.13
N VAL A 127 0.48 2.11 -51.64
CA VAL A 127 -0.54 1.30 -50.96
C VAL A 127 -0.78 0.04 -51.77
N TYR A 128 -0.84 -1.12 -51.13
CA TYR A 128 -0.85 -2.41 -51.78
C TYR A 128 -1.92 -3.33 -51.19
N GLY A 129 -2.59 -4.06 -52.07
CA GLY A 129 -3.55 -5.08 -51.67
C GLY A 129 -3.79 -6.09 -52.78
N ASN A 130 -4.92 -6.79 -52.70
CA ASN A 130 -5.26 -7.89 -53.61
C ASN A 130 -5.37 -7.45 -55.08
N ALA A 131 -5.71 -6.19 -55.35
CA ALA A 131 -5.87 -5.67 -56.72
C ALA A 131 -4.57 -5.10 -57.32
N GLY A 132 -3.47 -5.11 -56.58
CA GLY A 132 -2.17 -4.62 -57.02
C GLY A 132 -1.63 -3.49 -56.15
N SER A 133 -0.69 -2.72 -56.71
CA SER A 133 0.00 -1.61 -56.03
C SER A 133 -0.39 -0.26 -56.61
N LEU A 134 -0.82 0.67 -55.76
CA LEU A 134 -1.00 2.07 -56.09
C LEU A 134 0.25 2.85 -55.66
N ASP A 135 1.08 3.27 -56.63
CA ASP A 135 2.32 4.03 -56.40
C ASP A 135 2.11 5.52 -56.74
N MET A 136 2.31 6.40 -55.76
CA MET A 136 2.05 7.83 -55.87
C MET A 136 3.27 8.66 -55.48
N TYR A 137 3.54 9.73 -56.24
CA TYR A 137 4.71 10.59 -56.06
C TYR A 137 4.29 12.06 -56.00
N SER A 138 4.84 12.83 -55.06
CA SER A 138 4.74 14.29 -55.09
C SER A 138 5.69 14.84 -56.16
N GLN A 139 5.24 14.81 -57.43
CA GLN A 139 6.08 15.17 -58.56
C GLN A 139 6.28 16.68 -58.73
N GLY A 140 7.50 17.07 -59.10
CA GLY A 140 7.73 18.17 -60.04
C GLY A 140 7.78 17.61 -61.47
N THR A 141 6.72 17.88 -62.24
CA THR A 141 6.48 17.64 -63.68
C THR A 141 6.97 16.31 -64.29
N THR A 142 6.05 15.36 -64.55
CA THR A 142 5.93 14.56 -65.80
C THR A 142 4.63 13.72 -65.82
N GLY A 143 3.62 14.15 -66.59
CA GLY A 143 2.39 13.37 -66.88
C GLY A 143 1.07 14.07 -66.55
N THR A 144 -0.05 13.41 -66.86
CA THR A 144 -1.43 13.99 -66.92
C THR A 144 -2.17 14.07 -65.57
N SER A 145 -1.53 13.75 -64.45
CA SER A 145 -2.11 13.95 -63.10
C SER A 145 -1.20 14.88 -62.31
N THR A 146 -1.64 16.12 -62.12
CA THR A 146 -0.87 17.15 -61.41
C THR A 146 -1.18 17.04 -59.91
N TYR A 147 -0.36 16.31 -59.17
CA TYR A 147 -0.40 16.34 -57.71
C TYR A 147 0.18 17.67 -57.20
N PRO A 148 -0.31 18.20 -56.06
CA PRO A 148 0.35 19.30 -55.37
C PRO A 148 1.82 18.99 -55.08
N TYR A 149 2.68 19.97 -55.37
CA TYR A 149 4.12 19.84 -55.19
C TYR A 149 4.46 19.88 -53.69
N PHE A 150 5.11 18.81 -53.19
CA PHE A 150 5.71 18.78 -51.86
C PHE A 150 7.17 18.33 -51.96
N MET A 151 8.03 19.09 -51.29
CA MET A 151 9.42 18.75 -51.01
C MET A 151 9.62 18.89 -49.51
N ALA A 152 10.17 17.86 -48.88
CA ALA A 152 10.53 17.92 -47.48
C ALA A 152 11.70 18.90 -47.28
N GLU A 153 11.62 19.70 -46.23
CA GLU A 153 12.67 20.64 -45.84
C GLU A 153 13.56 19.97 -44.79
N ALA A 154 14.88 20.10 -44.96
CA ALA A 154 15.82 19.58 -43.99
C ALA A 154 15.63 20.26 -42.62
N ASP A 155 15.74 19.47 -41.55
CA ASP A 155 15.67 19.89 -40.15
C ASP A 155 14.33 20.55 -39.75
N LYS A 156 13.28 20.37 -40.56
CA LYS A 156 11.92 20.84 -40.28
C LYS A 156 10.99 19.67 -39.98
N TRP A 157 10.21 19.80 -38.92
CA TRP A 157 9.16 18.83 -38.61
C TRP A 157 8.00 18.96 -39.61
N HIS A 158 7.63 17.82 -40.18
CA HIS A 158 6.49 17.66 -41.06
C HIS A 158 5.53 16.63 -40.47
N HIS A 159 4.23 16.89 -40.56
CA HIS A 159 3.18 15.94 -40.18
C HIS A 159 2.75 15.12 -41.37
N PHE A 160 2.86 13.79 -41.29
CA PHE A 160 2.35 12.87 -42.29
C PHE A 160 1.01 12.29 -41.86
N LEU A 161 0.05 12.26 -42.79
CA LEU A 161 -1.23 11.59 -42.61
C LEU A 161 -1.65 10.87 -43.88
N LEU A 162 -1.88 9.57 -43.78
CA LEU A 162 -2.52 8.75 -44.81
C LEU A 162 -3.88 8.29 -44.32
N ILE A 163 -4.90 8.48 -45.15
CA ILE A 163 -6.22 7.91 -44.96
C ILE A 163 -6.52 6.93 -46.10
N TYR A 164 -6.84 5.69 -45.74
CA TYR A 164 -7.40 4.68 -46.62
C TYR A 164 -8.86 4.45 -46.24
N ASP A 165 -9.76 4.64 -47.20
CA ASP A 165 -11.21 4.50 -47.00
C ASP A 165 -11.82 3.85 -48.25
N GLU A 166 -12.19 2.57 -48.18
CA GLU A 166 -12.82 1.87 -49.31
C GLU A 166 -14.18 2.47 -49.70
N ASP A 167 -14.85 3.19 -48.79
CA ASP A 167 -16.15 3.82 -49.05
C ASP A 167 -16.00 5.26 -49.60
N GLY A 168 -14.85 5.90 -49.32
CA GLY A 168 -14.54 7.27 -49.72
C GLY A 168 -14.51 7.51 -51.23
N PHE A 169 -14.75 8.75 -51.66
CA PHE A 169 -14.63 9.12 -53.08
C PHE A 169 -13.19 8.93 -53.60
N TYR A 170 -12.22 9.43 -52.84
CA TYR A 170 -10.83 9.00 -52.95
C TYR A 170 -10.61 7.88 -51.96
N LYS A 171 -10.07 6.76 -52.46
CA LYS A 171 -9.80 5.56 -51.66
C LYS A 171 -8.55 5.72 -50.82
N VAL A 172 -7.61 6.53 -51.31
CA VAL A 172 -6.40 6.93 -50.61
C VAL A 172 -6.29 8.44 -50.69
N ASP A 173 -6.16 9.11 -49.55
CA ASP A 173 -5.77 10.52 -49.41
C ASP A 173 -4.49 10.59 -48.56
N VAL A 174 -3.54 11.45 -48.94
CA VAL A 174 -2.31 11.71 -48.19
C VAL A 174 -2.17 13.21 -47.99
N PHE A 175 -1.95 13.61 -46.75
CA PHE A 175 -1.72 14.99 -46.35
C PHE A 175 -0.33 15.13 -45.75
N VAL A 176 0.29 16.28 -46.02
CA VAL A 176 1.48 16.73 -45.31
C VAL A 176 1.23 18.15 -44.82
N ASP A 177 1.49 18.41 -43.54
CA ASP A 177 1.31 19.72 -42.90
C ASP A 177 -0.07 20.35 -43.12
N GLY A 178 -1.13 19.54 -43.09
CA GLY A 178 -2.47 20.04 -43.35
C GLY A 178 -2.70 20.46 -44.81
N VAL A 179 -1.95 19.90 -45.76
CA VAL A 179 -2.19 20.09 -47.19
C VAL A 179 -2.30 18.73 -47.84
N ARG A 180 -3.37 18.49 -48.61
CA ARG A 180 -3.52 17.23 -49.36
C ARG A 180 -2.52 17.18 -50.50
N ILE A 181 -1.57 16.24 -50.46
CA ILE A 181 -0.48 16.12 -51.44
C ILE A 181 -0.73 14.99 -52.44
N LEU A 182 -1.31 13.85 -52.03
CA LEU A 182 -1.58 12.71 -52.92
C LEU A 182 -3.02 12.23 -52.72
N TYR A 183 -3.66 11.77 -53.78
CA TYR A 183 -5.01 11.19 -53.71
C TYR A 183 -5.27 10.27 -54.89
N SER A 184 -6.10 9.24 -54.71
CA SER A 184 -6.48 8.32 -55.77
C SER A 184 -7.85 7.70 -55.55
N GLY A 185 -8.62 7.56 -56.63
CA GLY A 185 -9.88 6.79 -56.62
C GLY A 185 -9.68 5.28 -56.84
N VAL A 186 -8.46 4.82 -57.09
CA VAL A 186 -8.16 3.40 -57.31
C VAL A 186 -8.15 2.67 -55.96
N ASN A 187 -8.93 1.59 -55.84
CA ASN A 187 -8.96 0.75 -54.63
C ASN A 187 -7.95 -0.40 -54.75
N PRO A 188 -6.85 -0.40 -53.96
CA PRO A 188 -5.91 -1.52 -53.91
C PRO A 188 -6.47 -2.77 -53.20
N HIS A 189 -7.60 -2.68 -52.50
CA HIS A 189 -8.21 -3.73 -51.66
C HIS A 189 -7.25 -4.28 -50.60
N VAL A 190 -6.96 -3.44 -49.59
CA VAL A 190 -6.07 -3.76 -48.48
C VAL A 190 -6.83 -4.61 -47.45
N ARG A 191 -6.88 -5.92 -47.71
CA ARG A 191 -7.49 -6.92 -46.80
C ARG A 191 -6.67 -7.13 -45.52
N GLY A 192 -7.15 -7.99 -44.62
CA GLY A 192 -6.40 -8.41 -43.43
C GLY A 192 -5.11 -9.15 -43.79
N PHE A 193 -4.00 -8.84 -43.10
CA PHE A 193 -2.70 -9.46 -43.34
C PHE A 193 -1.81 -9.47 -42.09
N THR A 194 -0.87 -10.41 -42.01
CA THR A 194 0.13 -10.42 -40.93
C THR A 194 1.50 -10.00 -41.45
N ARG A 195 2.03 -8.89 -40.94
CA ARG A 195 3.31 -8.30 -41.33
C ARG A 195 3.94 -7.49 -40.18
N SER A 196 5.25 -7.26 -40.26
CA SER A 196 5.87 -6.28 -39.40
C SER A 196 5.66 -4.85 -39.91
N PHE A 197 5.41 -3.92 -38.99
CA PHE A 197 5.37 -2.48 -39.26
C PHE A 197 6.64 -1.84 -38.73
N THR A 198 7.35 -1.14 -39.61
CA THR A 198 8.63 -0.51 -39.31
C THR A 198 8.59 0.98 -39.56
N ILE A 199 9.35 1.73 -38.77
CA ILE A 199 9.62 3.15 -38.97
C ILE A 199 11.13 3.36 -38.95
N GLY A 200 11.61 4.28 -39.77
CA GLY A 200 13.03 4.61 -39.91
C GLY A 200 13.75 3.76 -40.96
N ASP A 201 13.36 2.49 -41.14
CA ASP A 201 13.81 1.71 -42.28
C ASP A 201 12.89 0.52 -42.60
N MET A 202 13.10 -0.12 -43.75
CA MET A 202 12.62 -1.46 -44.06
C MET A 202 13.71 -2.49 -43.79
N LEU A 203 13.36 -3.55 -43.07
CA LEU A 203 14.29 -4.63 -42.76
C LEU A 203 14.39 -5.65 -43.91
N ASN A 204 15.59 -6.17 -44.13
CA ASN A 204 15.81 -7.28 -45.05
C ASN A 204 15.32 -8.63 -44.45
N SER A 205 15.39 -9.71 -45.22
CA SER A 205 14.95 -11.04 -44.80
C SER A 205 15.67 -11.59 -43.56
N ASN A 206 16.82 -11.01 -43.18
CA ASN A 206 17.59 -11.38 -41.99
C ASN A 206 17.25 -10.49 -40.78
N GLY A 207 16.24 -9.61 -40.88
CA GLY A 207 15.86 -8.70 -39.81
C GLY A 207 16.85 -7.56 -39.57
N THR A 208 17.74 -7.29 -40.53
CA THR A 208 18.73 -6.19 -40.44
C THR A 208 18.32 -5.01 -41.31
N ILE A 209 18.80 -3.83 -40.93
CA ILE A 209 18.55 -2.54 -41.59
C ILE A 209 19.05 -2.58 -43.03
N SER A 210 18.30 -1.97 -43.94
CA SER A 210 18.63 -1.83 -45.35
C SER A 210 19.71 -0.75 -45.55
N VAL A 211 20.28 -0.66 -46.75
CA VAL A 211 21.32 0.33 -47.07
C VAL A 211 20.81 1.78 -47.17
N ASN A 212 19.50 2.02 -47.02
CA ASN A 212 18.85 3.32 -47.25
C ASN A 212 18.00 3.81 -46.05
N ALA A 213 18.47 3.57 -44.82
CA ALA A 213 17.78 4.03 -43.61
C ALA A 213 17.53 5.55 -43.63
N PHE A 214 16.37 5.96 -43.11
CA PHE A 214 16.10 7.35 -42.77
C PHE A 214 16.98 7.75 -41.59
N GLU A 215 17.66 8.88 -41.68
CA GLU A 215 18.59 9.36 -40.65
C GLU A 215 17.99 10.49 -39.78
N GLY A 216 16.77 10.90 -40.13
CA GLY A 216 16.02 11.93 -39.45
C GLY A 216 15.36 11.47 -38.16
N GLU A 217 14.45 12.30 -37.68
CA GLU A 217 13.74 12.09 -36.42
C GLU A 217 12.27 11.77 -36.72
N THR A 218 11.65 10.90 -35.93
CA THR A 218 10.20 10.66 -35.98
C THR A 218 9.58 10.76 -34.60
N ASP A 219 8.29 11.06 -34.57
CA ASP A 219 7.55 11.22 -33.33
C ASP A 219 6.06 10.85 -33.53
N GLU A 220 5.38 10.50 -32.45
CA GLU A 220 3.92 10.35 -32.36
C GLU A 220 3.31 9.47 -33.47
N VAL A 221 3.67 8.19 -33.49
CA VAL A 221 3.23 7.25 -34.54
C VAL A 221 1.94 6.56 -34.16
N PHE A 222 0.94 6.71 -35.03
CA PHE A 222 -0.38 6.12 -34.90
C PHE A 222 -0.76 5.31 -36.13
N PHE A 223 -1.28 4.12 -35.88
CA PHE A 223 -1.99 3.31 -36.86
C PHE A 223 -3.40 3.07 -36.31
N ILE A 224 -4.42 3.56 -37.00
CA ILE A 224 -5.84 3.40 -36.65
C ILE A 224 -6.48 2.48 -37.68
N SER A 225 -7.29 1.53 -37.22
CA SER A 225 -8.01 0.57 -38.07
C SER A 225 -9.43 0.39 -37.55
N GLY A 226 -10.38 0.19 -38.46
CA GLY A 226 -11.76 -0.18 -38.13
C GLY A 226 -12.81 0.64 -38.87
N GLU A 227 -14.04 0.11 -38.96
CA GLU A 227 -15.14 0.78 -39.69
C GLU A 227 -15.83 1.90 -38.89
N ALA A 228 -15.47 2.08 -37.62
CA ALA A 228 -16.20 2.91 -36.66
C ALA A 228 -16.13 4.43 -36.93
N TRP A 229 -15.26 4.91 -37.82
CA TRP A 229 -15.07 6.34 -38.08
C TRP A 229 -15.77 6.83 -39.35
N THR A 230 -16.39 8.01 -39.22
CA THR A 230 -17.12 8.71 -40.29
C THR A 230 -16.23 9.74 -41.02
N MET A 231 -16.74 10.29 -42.12
CA MET A 231 -16.07 11.38 -42.85
C MET A 231 -15.86 12.62 -41.98
N ASP A 232 -16.80 12.91 -41.08
CA ASP A 232 -16.69 14.02 -40.11
C ASP A 232 -15.62 13.71 -39.07
N ASN A 233 -15.55 12.48 -38.55
CA ASN A 233 -14.50 12.09 -37.61
C ASN A 233 -13.11 12.25 -38.22
N ARG A 234 -12.93 11.88 -39.50
CA ARG A 234 -11.68 12.09 -40.24
C ARG A 234 -11.31 13.56 -40.35
N GLY A 235 -12.27 14.42 -40.68
CA GLY A 235 -12.07 15.88 -40.73
C GLY A 235 -11.67 16.45 -39.37
N ASN A 236 -12.36 16.01 -38.33
CA ASN A 236 -12.09 16.40 -36.95
C ASN A 236 -10.70 15.94 -36.46
N TYR A 237 -10.29 14.70 -36.75
CA TYR A 237 -8.93 14.23 -36.46
C TYR A 237 -7.89 15.12 -37.12
N TYR A 238 -8.11 15.40 -38.41
CA TYR A 238 -7.23 16.23 -39.20
C TYR A 238 -7.14 17.65 -38.64
N ASP A 239 -8.28 18.30 -38.35
CA ASP A 239 -8.34 19.65 -37.80
C ASP A 239 -7.72 19.70 -36.40
N ASP A 240 -8.00 18.71 -35.56
CA ASP A 240 -7.50 18.68 -34.19
C ASP A 240 -5.97 18.44 -34.19
N ILE A 241 -5.46 17.55 -35.04
CA ILE A 241 -4.02 17.29 -35.13
C ILE A 241 -3.24 18.47 -35.73
N THR A 242 -3.81 19.15 -36.74
CA THR A 242 -3.15 20.28 -37.41
C THR A 242 -3.21 21.59 -36.59
N ASN A 243 -4.24 21.78 -35.77
CA ASN A 243 -4.40 22.98 -34.93
C ASN A 243 -3.86 22.83 -33.50
N ASN A 244 -3.05 21.82 -33.26
CA ASN A 244 -2.49 21.53 -31.97
C ASN A 244 -3.50 21.25 -30.83
N ARG A 245 -4.63 20.60 -31.16
CA ARG A 245 -5.70 20.24 -30.21
C ARG A 245 -5.58 18.76 -29.85
N PHE A 246 -4.60 18.45 -29.01
CA PHE A 246 -4.21 17.08 -28.65
C PHE A 246 -4.70 16.69 -27.26
N VAL A 247 -5.01 15.41 -27.08
CA VAL A 247 -4.82 14.77 -25.78
C VAL A 247 -3.34 14.39 -25.72
N ASP A 248 -2.66 14.73 -24.61
CA ASP A 248 -1.32 14.23 -24.24
C ASP A 248 -0.08 15.12 -24.41
N TYR A 249 -0.19 16.42 -24.78
CA TYR A 249 1.03 17.26 -24.77
C TYR A 249 1.61 17.48 -23.34
N TRP A 250 0.80 17.27 -22.29
CA TRP A 250 1.22 17.45 -20.88
C TRP A 250 0.57 16.49 -19.91
N THR A 251 -0.10 15.43 -20.38
CA THR A 251 -0.64 14.45 -19.42
C THR A 251 0.55 13.71 -18.85
N LEU A 252 0.71 13.73 -17.52
CA LEU A 252 1.76 12.94 -16.90
C LEU A 252 1.51 11.49 -17.32
N PRO A 253 2.52 10.79 -17.88
CA PRO A 253 2.38 9.38 -18.25
C PRO A 253 1.76 8.58 -17.10
N GLY A 254 0.58 7.99 -17.32
CA GLY A 254 -0.15 7.29 -16.27
C GLY A 254 -1.26 8.09 -15.59
N SER A 255 -1.72 9.22 -16.15
CA SER A 255 -2.80 10.03 -15.58
C SER A 255 -3.78 10.58 -16.62
N ILE A 256 -5.02 10.87 -16.21
CA ILE A 256 -6.04 11.54 -17.03
C ILE A 256 -6.13 13.01 -16.60
N GLN A 257 -6.07 13.94 -17.55
CA GLN A 257 -6.30 15.37 -17.32
C GLN A 257 -6.88 16.05 -18.57
N LEU A 258 -7.31 17.30 -18.46
CA LEU A 258 -7.73 18.08 -19.64
C LEU A 258 -6.58 18.27 -20.64
N PRO A 259 -6.87 18.21 -21.96
CA PRO A 259 -5.92 18.53 -23.01
C PRO A 259 -5.57 20.02 -22.97
N GLN A 260 -4.36 20.35 -23.41
CA GLN A 260 -3.94 21.73 -23.63
C GLN A 260 -3.94 22.07 -25.12
N TYR A 261 -4.19 23.33 -25.44
CA TYR A 261 -4.13 23.87 -26.79
C TYR A 261 -3.49 25.26 -26.79
N ILE A 262 -2.98 25.68 -27.95
CA ILE A 262 -2.48 27.04 -28.14
C ILE A 262 -3.66 27.98 -28.37
N LYS A 263 -3.92 28.86 -27.41
CA LYS A 263 -4.86 29.96 -27.54
C LYS A 263 -4.15 31.14 -28.18
N ARG A 264 -4.61 31.52 -29.37
CA ARG A 264 -4.18 32.72 -30.08
C ARG A 264 -5.07 33.88 -29.67
N THR A 265 -4.46 34.94 -29.14
CA THR A 265 -5.16 36.18 -28.83
C THR A 265 -4.56 37.29 -29.68
N GLU A 266 -5.39 37.95 -30.47
CA GLU A 266 -5.00 39.18 -31.16
C GLU A 266 -5.03 40.32 -30.16
N ILE A 267 -3.88 40.97 -29.98
CA ILE A 267 -3.73 42.12 -29.11
C ILE A 267 -3.35 43.30 -29.99
N GLU A 268 -4.15 44.36 -29.89
CA GLU A 268 -3.81 45.65 -30.47
C GLU A 268 -2.83 46.36 -29.53
N ARG A 269 -1.66 46.73 -30.04
CA ARG A 269 -0.66 47.51 -29.29
C ARG A 269 -0.20 48.70 -30.10
N ASP A 270 0.23 49.76 -29.42
CA ASP A 270 0.86 50.90 -30.08
C ASP A 270 2.15 50.46 -30.79
N VAL A 271 2.34 50.95 -32.02
CA VAL A 271 3.57 50.68 -32.78
C VAL A 271 4.74 51.38 -32.08
N PRO A 272 5.80 50.65 -31.70
CA PRO A 272 6.99 51.28 -31.15
C PRO A 272 7.57 52.27 -32.18
N ASP A 273 7.70 53.54 -31.79
CA ASP A 273 8.16 54.65 -32.63
C ASP A 273 7.23 55.05 -33.82
N GLY A 274 5.95 54.66 -33.78
CA GLY A 274 4.92 55.05 -34.78
C GLY A 274 4.32 56.45 -34.57
N GLU A 275 3.46 56.87 -35.50
CA GLU A 275 2.71 58.13 -35.35
C GLU A 275 1.70 58.04 -34.19
N PRO A 276 1.36 59.15 -33.51
CA PRO A 276 0.42 59.13 -32.39
C PRO A 276 -0.94 58.54 -32.80
N GLY A 277 -1.28 57.38 -32.22
CA GLY A 277 -2.51 56.63 -32.50
C GLY A 277 -2.36 55.51 -33.54
N GLU A 278 -1.14 55.21 -33.98
CA GLU A 278 -0.83 54.07 -34.83
C GLU A 278 -0.70 52.77 -34.02
N THR A 279 -1.55 51.79 -34.31
CA THR A 279 -1.57 50.49 -33.65
C THR A 279 -1.21 49.36 -34.61
N GLU A 280 -0.59 48.31 -34.09
CA GLU A 280 -0.38 47.03 -34.77
C GLU A 280 -1.09 45.90 -34.04
N ILE A 281 -1.53 44.89 -34.81
CA ILE A 281 -2.05 43.65 -34.26
C ILE A 281 -0.88 42.70 -34.08
N ILE A 282 -0.64 42.28 -32.83
CA ILE A 282 0.24 41.17 -32.53
C ILE A 282 -0.56 39.94 -32.14
N ILE A 283 -0.07 38.77 -32.53
CA ILE A 283 -0.63 37.48 -32.13
C ILE A 283 0.16 37.00 -30.92
N VAL A 284 -0.51 36.88 -29.78
CA VAL A 284 0.05 36.24 -28.59
C VAL A 284 -0.47 34.80 -28.54
N GLU A 285 0.46 33.86 -28.46
CA GLU A 285 0.18 32.44 -28.33
C GLU A 285 0.43 32.01 -26.89
N GLU A 286 -0.62 31.55 -26.21
CA GLU A 286 -0.53 31.02 -24.85
C GLU A 286 -1.01 29.58 -24.82
N LEU A 287 -0.30 28.75 -24.07
CA LEU A 287 -0.68 27.36 -23.87
C LEU A 287 -1.65 27.26 -22.69
N VAL A 288 -2.85 26.77 -22.94
CA VAL A 288 -3.93 26.71 -21.93
C VAL A 288 -4.68 25.38 -21.99
N TYR A 289 -5.33 24.98 -20.90
CA TYR A 289 -6.23 23.82 -20.85
C TYR A 289 -7.56 24.09 -21.55
N SER A 290 -8.12 23.05 -22.15
CA SER A 290 -9.42 23.06 -22.81
C SER A 290 -10.53 23.52 -21.86
N ASP A 291 -11.36 24.44 -22.35
CA ASP A 291 -12.58 24.92 -21.69
C ASP A 291 -13.79 24.00 -21.91
N GLN A 292 -13.61 22.93 -22.69
CA GLN A 292 -14.65 21.94 -22.97
C GLN A 292 -14.62 20.82 -21.93
N VAL A 293 -15.80 20.24 -21.67
CA VAL A 293 -15.91 19.01 -20.90
C VAL A 293 -15.28 17.88 -21.70
N VAL A 294 -14.29 17.21 -21.11
CA VAL A 294 -13.65 16.02 -21.71
C VAL A 294 -14.18 14.78 -21.02
N GLU A 295 -14.54 13.78 -21.81
CA GLU A 295 -14.94 12.48 -21.31
C GLU A 295 -13.86 11.45 -21.60
N TRP A 296 -13.52 10.64 -20.60
CA TRP A 296 -12.71 9.44 -20.76
C TRP A 296 -13.55 8.22 -20.45
N GLU A 297 -13.43 7.14 -21.23
CA GLU A 297 -14.12 5.86 -21.01
C GLU A 297 -13.12 4.71 -20.92
N SER A 298 -13.29 3.86 -19.90
CA SER A 298 -12.47 2.66 -19.75
C SER A 298 -12.82 1.59 -20.81
N LYS A 299 -11.86 0.69 -21.05
CA LYS A 299 -12.17 -0.63 -21.65
C LYS A 299 -13.17 -1.39 -20.75
N ALA A 300 -13.77 -2.45 -21.29
CA ALA A 300 -14.61 -3.34 -20.50
C ALA A 300 -13.75 -4.03 -19.43
N LEU A 301 -14.08 -3.80 -18.16
CA LEU A 301 -13.41 -4.41 -17.01
C LEU A 301 -14.17 -5.69 -16.66
N ASP A 302 -13.50 -6.85 -16.69
CA ASP A 302 -14.06 -8.13 -16.26
C ASP A 302 -13.84 -8.27 -14.74
N LEU A 303 -14.93 -8.28 -13.97
CA LEU A 303 -14.89 -8.44 -12.51
C LEU A 303 -14.80 -9.92 -12.08
N ASP A 304 -14.74 -10.85 -13.03
CA ASP A 304 -14.86 -12.32 -12.88
C ASP A 304 -16.27 -12.75 -12.42
N LYS A 305 -16.72 -12.19 -11.30
CA LYS A 305 -18.09 -12.31 -10.77
C LYS A 305 -18.65 -10.95 -10.31
N PRO A 306 -19.99 -10.77 -10.33
CA PRO A 306 -20.64 -9.61 -9.73
C PRO A 306 -20.18 -9.36 -8.28
N PHE A 307 -20.27 -8.11 -7.82
CA PHE A 307 -20.08 -7.76 -6.40
C PHE A 307 -21.01 -8.57 -5.50
N ASP A 308 -20.44 -9.11 -4.42
CA ASP A 308 -21.19 -9.89 -3.42
C ASP A 308 -22.20 -9.03 -2.62
N ASN A 309 -21.93 -7.74 -2.42
CA ASN A 309 -22.85 -6.79 -1.77
C ASN A 309 -22.88 -5.43 -2.51
N TYR A 310 -21.84 -4.60 -2.37
CA TYR A 310 -21.74 -3.35 -3.14
C TYR A 310 -20.31 -3.07 -3.58
N GLY A 311 -20.18 -2.31 -4.67
CA GLY A 311 -18.91 -1.83 -5.19
C GLY A 311 -18.67 -0.37 -4.85
N ARG A 312 -17.40 0.04 -4.81
CA ARG A 312 -16.97 1.44 -4.67
C ARG A 312 -15.84 1.71 -5.66
N LEU A 313 -15.82 2.89 -6.27
CA LEU A 313 -14.62 3.41 -6.92
C LEU A 313 -13.81 4.21 -5.90
N GLN A 314 -12.61 3.72 -5.59
CA GLN A 314 -11.60 4.50 -4.87
C GLN A 314 -10.68 5.13 -5.90
N ILE A 315 -10.56 6.45 -5.88
CA ILE A 315 -9.91 7.20 -6.94
C ILE A 315 -8.83 8.07 -6.31
N ASN A 316 -7.61 7.98 -6.84
CA ASN A 316 -6.55 8.92 -6.53
C ASN A 316 -6.60 10.05 -7.56
N TYR A 317 -6.89 11.28 -7.11
CA TYR A 317 -7.03 12.42 -8.00
C TYR A 317 -6.60 13.72 -7.32
N GLU A 318 -6.26 14.71 -8.15
CA GLU A 318 -6.02 16.09 -7.78
C GLU A 318 -7.05 16.96 -8.49
N ALA A 319 -7.88 17.71 -7.76
CA ALA A 319 -8.86 18.61 -8.33
C ALA A 319 -8.64 20.03 -7.78
N PRO A 320 -7.81 20.86 -8.45
CA PRO A 320 -7.60 22.25 -8.07
C PRO A 320 -8.92 23.04 -8.05
N GLN A 321 -8.99 24.10 -7.24
CA GLN A 321 -10.17 24.98 -7.23
C GLN A 321 -10.50 25.46 -8.64
N GLU A 322 -11.79 25.49 -8.98
CA GLU A 322 -12.35 25.82 -10.32
C GLU A 322 -12.25 24.68 -11.35
N THR A 323 -11.86 23.48 -10.93
CA THR A 323 -11.93 22.26 -11.77
C THR A 323 -13.03 21.32 -11.28
N THR A 324 -13.54 20.43 -12.14
CA THR A 324 -14.57 19.44 -11.79
C THR A 324 -14.22 18.06 -12.34
N LEU A 325 -14.47 17.04 -11.50
CA LEU A 325 -14.44 15.62 -11.88
C LEU A 325 -15.79 14.97 -11.57
N ARG A 326 -16.32 14.20 -12.52
CA ARG A 326 -17.51 13.36 -12.32
C ARG A 326 -17.24 11.96 -12.82
N PHE A 327 -17.76 10.98 -12.09
CA PHE A 327 -17.47 9.56 -12.34
C PHE A 327 -18.77 8.81 -12.55
N PHE A 328 -18.79 7.94 -13.55
CA PHE A 328 -19.96 7.17 -13.93
C PHE A 328 -19.56 5.71 -14.14
N THR A 329 -20.52 4.83 -13.92
CA THR A 329 -20.37 3.41 -14.22
C THR A 329 -21.53 2.90 -15.06
N LYS A 330 -21.27 1.88 -15.87
CA LYS A 330 -22.30 1.06 -16.53
C LYS A 330 -21.86 -0.39 -16.54
N VAL A 331 -22.82 -1.29 -16.65
CA VAL A 331 -22.59 -2.72 -16.44
C VAL A 331 -23.08 -3.56 -17.62
N SER A 332 -22.55 -4.78 -17.73
CA SER A 332 -22.95 -5.77 -18.72
C SER A 332 -22.74 -7.18 -18.19
N SER A 333 -23.63 -8.10 -18.54
CA SER A 333 -23.46 -9.53 -18.23
C SER A 333 -22.56 -10.26 -19.24
N ASP A 334 -22.45 -9.76 -20.48
CA ASP A 334 -21.79 -10.43 -21.61
C ASP A 334 -20.65 -9.63 -22.27
N GLY A 335 -20.43 -8.38 -21.84
CA GLY A 335 -19.41 -7.49 -22.37
C GLY A 335 -19.80 -6.76 -23.67
N THR A 336 -20.97 -7.06 -24.23
CA THR A 336 -21.46 -6.52 -25.50
C THR A 336 -22.70 -5.65 -25.36
N GLN A 337 -23.67 -6.04 -24.51
CA GLN A 337 -24.89 -5.28 -24.22
C GLN A 337 -24.72 -4.53 -22.90
N TRP A 338 -24.80 -3.19 -22.94
CA TRP A 338 -24.46 -2.34 -21.81
C TRP A 338 -25.68 -1.60 -21.25
N SER A 339 -25.72 -1.45 -19.92
CA SER A 339 -26.69 -0.58 -19.24
C SER A 339 -26.47 0.90 -19.56
N VAL A 340 -27.39 1.74 -19.09
CA VAL A 340 -27.18 3.20 -19.06
C VAL A 340 -26.05 3.56 -18.10
N TRP A 341 -25.43 4.72 -18.34
CA TRP A 341 -24.44 5.31 -17.44
C TRP A 341 -25.12 5.87 -16.19
N GLU A 342 -24.62 5.50 -15.02
CA GLU A 342 -25.07 6.03 -13.73
C GLU A 342 -23.90 6.71 -13.02
N GLU A 343 -24.14 7.89 -12.44
CA GLU A 343 -23.13 8.62 -11.69
C GLU A 343 -22.88 7.96 -10.34
N LEU A 344 -21.63 7.99 -9.86
CA LEU A 344 -21.31 7.55 -8.51
C LEU A 344 -22.03 8.38 -7.46
N ARG A 345 -22.23 7.78 -6.28
CA ARG A 345 -22.55 8.56 -5.07
C ARG A 345 -21.33 9.40 -4.66
N HIS A 346 -21.56 10.48 -3.90
CA HIS A 346 -20.49 11.39 -3.43
C HIS A 346 -19.38 10.70 -2.62
N ASP A 347 -19.67 9.57 -1.98
CA ASP A 347 -18.70 8.74 -1.28
C ASP A 347 -17.94 7.75 -2.21
N GLY A 348 -18.23 7.73 -3.51
CA GLY A 348 -17.64 6.82 -4.49
C GLY A 348 -18.35 5.47 -4.61
N VAL A 349 -19.47 5.25 -3.92
CA VAL A 349 -20.25 4.00 -4.04
C VAL A 349 -20.84 3.89 -5.45
N ILE A 350 -20.68 2.71 -6.03
CA ILE A 350 -21.21 2.35 -7.34
C ILE A 350 -22.72 2.13 -7.20
N ILE A 351 -23.50 2.93 -7.94
CA ILE A 351 -24.97 2.85 -7.93
C ILE A 351 -25.47 1.86 -8.99
N SER A 352 -24.73 1.72 -10.10
CA SER A 352 -25.08 0.79 -11.16
C SER A 352 -25.23 -0.65 -10.65
N PRO A 353 -26.19 -1.42 -11.17
CA PRO A 353 -26.37 -2.81 -10.77
C PRO A 353 -25.08 -3.63 -10.86
N SER A 354 -25.00 -4.69 -10.06
CA SER A 354 -23.84 -5.56 -10.00
C SER A 354 -23.91 -6.65 -11.09
N GLU A 355 -23.01 -6.61 -12.07
CA GLU A 355 -22.86 -7.63 -13.14
C GLU A 355 -21.39 -8.00 -13.34
N ARG A 356 -21.10 -8.96 -14.22
CA ARG A 356 -19.72 -9.42 -14.49
C ARG A 356 -18.82 -8.33 -15.08
N PHE A 357 -19.30 -7.54 -16.05
CA PHE A 357 -18.49 -6.53 -16.71
C PHE A 357 -18.90 -5.13 -16.25
N LEU A 358 -17.89 -4.28 -16.00
CA LEU A 358 -18.04 -2.89 -15.60
C LEU A 358 -17.30 -2.00 -16.59
N LYS A 359 -17.86 -0.82 -16.89
CA LYS A 359 -17.17 0.28 -17.54
C LYS A 359 -17.25 1.51 -16.66
N ILE A 360 -16.19 2.31 -16.69
CA ILE A 360 -16.05 3.57 -15.95
C ILE A 360 -15.97 4.70 -16.98
N LYS A 361 -16.65 5.81 -16.70
CA LYS A 361 -16.51 7.06 -17.45
C LYS A 361 -16.16 8.19 -16.50
N ILE A 362 -15.23 9.04 -16.90
CA ILE A 362 -14.82 10.24 -16.17
C ILE A 362 -15.18 11.45 -17.03
N GLN A 363 -15.77 12.48 -16.43
CA GLN A 363 -15.92 13.80 -17.03
C GLN A 363 -15.01 14.79 -16.31
N LEU A 364 -14.17 15.49 -17.07
CA LEU A 364 -13.25 16.51 -16.59
C LEU A 364 -13.67 17.87 -17.16
N SER A 365 -13.62 18.92 -16.34
CA SER A 365 -13.80 20.30 -16.83
C SER A 365 -13.05 21.31 -15.96
N THR A 366 -12.79 22.49 -16.52
CA THR A 366 -12.16 23.60 -15.81
C THR A 366 -12.87 24.92 -16.13
N GLY A 367 -13.07 25.75 -15.11
CA GLY A 367 -13.43 27.16 -15.25
C GLY A 367 -12.21 28.09 -15.34
N ASN A 368 -11.00 27.54 -15.18
CA ASN A 368 -9.74 28.28 -15.21
C ASN A 368 -8.76 27.59 -16.15
N LEU A 369 -8.49 28.21 -17.30
CA LEU A 369 -7.70 27.59 -18.37
C LEU A 369 -6.22 27.35 -18.01
N ASN A 370 -5.76 27.79 -16.84
CA ASN A 370 -4.42 27.50 -16.33
C ASN A 370 -4.39 26.32 -15.36
N LYS A 371 -5.53 25.68 -15.08
CA LYS A 371 -5.66 24.56 -14.13
C LYS A 371 -6.39 23.39 -14.78
N THR A 372 -6.02 22.18 -14.37
CA THR A 372 -6.66 20.94 -14.81
C THR A 372 -6.89 20.01 -13.63
N PRO A 373 -8.02 19.29 -13.56
CA PRO A 373 -8.11 18.15 -12.68
C PRO A 373 -7.29 16.99 -13.23
N ARG A 374 -6.67 16.20 -12.34
CA ARG A 374 -5.85 15.02 -12.68
C ARG A 374 -6.37 13.79 -11.96
N VAL A 375 -6.47 12.65 -12.65
CA VAL A 375 -6.77 11.34 -12.07
C VAL A 375 -5.57 10.43 -12.33
N ASP A 376 -4.98 9.91 -11.26
CA ASP A 376 -3.75 9.10 -11.31
C ASP A 376 -4.02 7.60 -11.14
N GLU A 377 -5.11 7.23 -10.47
CA GLU A 377 -5.44 5.84 -10.19
C GLU A 377 -6.94 5.64 -9.94
N ILE A 378 -7.48 4.50 -10.40
CA ILE A 378 -8.84 4.08 -10.11
C ILE A 378 -8.84 2.62 -9.65
N GLN A 379 -9.33 2.38 -8.45
CA GLN A 379 -9.57 1.05 -7.88
C GLN A 379 -11.07 0.75 -7.87
N VAL A 380 -11.44 -0.43 -8.36
CA VAL A 380 -12.79 -0.99 -8.14
C VAL A 380 -12.70 -1.88 -6.91
N LEU A 381 -13.39 -1.48 -5.84
CA LEU A 381 -13.42 -2.21 -4.59
C LEU A 381 -14.77 -2.89 -4.39
N GLU A 382 -14.75 -4.17 -4.05
CA GLU A 382 -15.90 -4.92 -3.58
C GLU A 382 -15.94 -4.87 -2.06
N TYR A 383 -17.06 -4.49 -1.48
CA TYR A 383 -17.31 -4.65 -0.06
C TYR A 383 -18.16 -5.89 0.10
N GLY A 384 -17.68 -6.89 0.85
CA GLY A 384 -18.45 -8.09 1.14
C GLY A 384 -19.67 -7.81 2.01
N THR A 385 -20.64 -8.72 2.00
CA THR A 385 -21.58 -8.86 3.13
C THR A 385 -20.79 -9.07 4.42
N ILE A 386 -21.29 -8.56 5.55
CA ILE A 386 -20.66 -8.79 6.86
C ILE A 386 -20.66 -10.30 7.12
N GLU A 387 -19.54 -10.96 6.83
CA GLU A 387 -19.38 -12.36 7.17
C GLU A 387 -19.20 -12.45 8.67
N ARG A 388 -20.21 -13.04 9.31
CA ARG A 388 -20.06 -13.60 10.65
C ARG A 388 -18.93 -14.61 10.53
N LEU A 389 -17.88 -14.49 11.32
CA LEU A 389 -16.96 -15.59 11.56
C LEU A 389 -17.36 -16.26 12.88
N PRO A 390 -18.43 -17.07 12.95
CA PRO A 390 -18.70 -17.85 14.13
C PRO A 390 -17.67 -18.99 14.16
N LEU A 391 -16.47 -18.71 14.68
CA LEU A 391 -15.43 -19.72 14.88
C LEU A 391 -15.90 -20.85 15.80
N VAL A 392 -17.01 -20.65 16.53
CA VAL A 392 -17.61 -21.58 17.50
C VAL A 392 -17.78 -22.99 16.96
N ASN A 393 -18.20 -23.13 15.70
CA ASN A 393 -18.41 -24.43 15.06
C ASN A 393 -17.28 -24.81 14.10
N GLN A 394 -16.25 -23.97 13.97
CA GLN A 394 -15.15 -24.24 13.06
C GLN A 394 -14.22 -25.29 13.68
N PRO A 395 -13.82 -26.30 12.90
CA PRO A 395 -12.84 -27.29 13.36
C PRO A 395 -11.45 -26.64 13.44
N LEU A 396 -10.66 -27.05 14.43
CA LEU A 396 -9.24 -26.72 14.51
C LEU A 396 -8.46 -27.79 13.74
N LYS A 397 -7.90 -27.42 12.60
CA LYS A 397 -7.20 -28.34 11.68
C LYS A 397 -5.69 -28.18 11.82
N LEU A 398 -4.96 -29.26 11.53
CA LEU A 398 -3.50 -29.26 11.47
C LEU A 398 -2.99 -29.66 10.09
N TYR A 399 -1.91 -29.01 9.68
CA TYR A 399 -1.20 -29.25 8.43
C TYR A 399 0.31 -29.28 8.66
N LYS A 400 1.03 -30.02 7.81
CA LYS A 400 2.47 -29.83 7.63
C LYS A 400 2.69 -28.82 6.52
N ASP A 401 3.64 -27.90 6.71
CA ASP A 401 4.10 -27.03 5.65
C ASP A 401 5.29 -27.69 4.94
N LEU A 402 5.09 -28.09 3.68
CA LEU A 402 6.07 -28.78 2.86
C LEU A 402 6.33 -27.96 1.59
N ASP A 403 7.46 -28.19 0.91
CA ASP A 403 7.78 -27.53 -0.37
C ASP A 403 6.68 -27.75 -1.45
N THR A 404 5.92 -28.83 -1.36
CA THR A 404 4.79 -29.14 -2.25
C THR A 404 3.47 -28.45 -1.85
N GLY A 405 3.49 -27.66 -0.78
CA GLY A 405 2.32 -27.04 -0.15
C GLY A 405 1.86 -27.77 1.12
N LEU A 406 0.72 -27.32 1.65
CA LEU A 406 0.17 -27.83 2.92
C LEU A 406 -0.34 -29.27 2.80
N GLU A 407 0.20 -30.17 3.60
CA GLU A 407 -0.29 -31.55 3.76
C GLU A 407 -1.22 -31.63 4.97
N TYR A 408 -2.48 -31.99 4.76
CA TYR A 408 -3.48 -32.10 5.82
C TYR A 408 -3.19 -33.29 6.75
N ILE A 409 -3.11 -33.02 8.05
CA ILE A 409 -2.86 -34.05 9.08
C ILE A 409 -4.18 -34.54 9.68
N GLY A 410 -5.11 -33.63 10.00
CA GLY A 410 -6.39 -33.96 10.64
C GLY A 410 -6.94 -32.83 11.51
N GLU A 411 -8.07 -33.10 12.18
CA GLU A 411 -8.73 -32.16 13.10
C GLU A 411 -8.45 -32.52 14.57
N LEU A 412 -8.24 -31.51 15.39
CA LEU A 412 -8.12 -31.64 16.85
C LEU A 412 -9.50 -31.56 17.51
N MET A 413 -10.28 -32.64 17.41
CA MET A 413 -11.68 -32.68 17.89
C MET A 413 -11.81 -32.47 19.41
N ASN A 414 -10.80 -32.89 20.19
CA ASN A 414 -10.80 -32.74 21.66
C ASN A 414 -10.00 -31.51 22.14
N ALA A 415 -9.69 -30.56 21.25
CA ALA A 415 -9.06 -29.31 21.66
C ALA A 415 -10.06 -28.44 22.46
N TYR A 416 -9.59 -27.85 23.54
CA TYR A 416 -10.34 -26.96 24.42
C TYR A 416 -9.49 -25.75 24.81
N ASP A 417 -10.09 -24.77 25.49
CA ASP A 417 -9.46 -23.47 25.77
C ASP A 417 -8.85 -22.85 24.50
N ILE A 418 -9.57 -22.93 23.37
CA ILE A 418 -9.13 -22.37 22.09
C ILE A 418 -9.35 -20.85 22.14
N ILE A 419 -8.26 -20.12 22.30
CA ILE A 419 -8.23 -18.68 22.53
C ILE A 419 -7.45 -18.02 21.41
N VAL A 420 -8.09 -17.07 20.73
CA VAL A 420 -7.48 -16.20 19.73
C VAL A 420 -7.27 -14.83 20.37
N GLU A 421 -6.02 -14.40 20.51
CA GLU A 421 -5.63 -13.07 20.98
C GLU A 421 -5.21 -12.21 19.80
N GLU A 422 -5.88 -11.07 19.61
CA GLU A 422 -5.62 -10.15 18.51
C GLU A 422 -5.45 -8.73 19.04
N GLU A 423 -4.51 -7.99 18.48
CA GLU A 423 -4.28 -6.57 18.72
C GLU A 423 -3.96 -5.84 17.41
N ILE A 424 -4.56 -4.66 17.20
CA ILE A 424 -4.30 -3.84 16.01
C ILE A 424 -2.81 -3.48 15.95
N ASN A 425 -2.15 -3.79 14.82
CA ASN A 425 -0.70 -3.66 14.63
C ASN A 425 0.16 -4.37 15.69
N GLY A 426 -0.43 -5.29 16.46
CA GLY A 426 0.18 -5.91 17.63
C GLY A 426 0.27 -7.43 17.51
N GLU A 427 -0.14 -8.11 18.57
CA GLU A 427 -0.13 -9.57 18.71
C GLU A 427 -1.30 -10.21 17.93
N ASP A 428 -1.04 -11.33 17.25
CA ASP A 428 -2.07 -12.25 16.75
C ASP A 428 -1.64 -13.69 17.06
N LEU A 429 -2.22 -14.25 18.12
CA LEU A 429 -1.80 -15.50 18.73
C LEU A 429 -2.99 -16.45 18.89
N LEU A 430 -2.74 -17.73 18.67
CA LEU A 430 -3.67 -18.81 18.96
C LEU A 430 -3.09 -19.67 20.08
N THR A 431 -3.84 -19.83 21.17
CA THR A 431 -3.53 -20.78 22.24
C THR A 431 -4.64 -21.82 22.35
N PHE A 432 -4.29 -23.09 22.53
CA PHE A 432 -5.27 -24.15 22.76
C PHE A 432 -4.65 -25.30 23.55
N LYS A 433 -5.51 -26.11 24.19
CA LYS A 433 -5.10 -27.30 24.94
C LYS A 433 -5.64 -28.56 24.31
N VAL A 434 -4.84 -29.63 24.35
CA VAL A 434 -5.25 -30.97 23.91
C VAL A 434 -4.89 -31.98 25.00
N PRO A 435 -5.78 -32.91 25.40
CA PRO A 435 -5.42 -33.98 26.33
C PRO A 435 -4.23 -34.80 25.82
N ILE A 436 -3.26 -35.12 26.67
CA ILE A 436 -2.03 -35.81 26.22
C ILE A 436 -2.30 -37.21 25.65
N ASN A 437 -3.42 -37.81 26.09
CA ASN A 437 -3.86 -39.14 25.68
C ASN A 437 -4.73 -39.12 24.42
N ASP A 438 -5.00 -37.94 23.86
CA ASP A 438 -5.70 -37.81 22.59
C ASP A 438 -4.92 -38.56 21.48
N PRO A 439 -5.58 -39.44 20.70
CA PRO A 439 -4.90 -40.20 19.64
C PRO A 439 -4.16 -39.31 18.65
N LYS A 440 -4.77 -38.18 18.27
CA LYS A 440 -4.17 -37.22 17.35
C LYS A 440 -2.97 -36.55 17.98
N ARG A 441 -3.05 -36.14 19.25
CA ARG A 441 -1.88 -35.58 19.97
C ARG A 441 -0.69 -36.54 19.98
N ARG A 442 -0.92 -37.84 20.14
CA ARG A 442 0.15 -38.87 20.10
C ARG A 442 0.72 -39.05 18.69
N GLU A 443 -0.11 -38.98 17.66
CA GLU A 443 0.33 -39.06 16.25
C GLU A 443 1.27 -37.90 15.86
N LEU A 444 1.13 -36.72 16.48
CA LEU A 444 2.02 -35.58 16.24
C LEU A 444 3.45 -35.79 16.77
N GLY A 445 3.67 -36.82 17.60
CA GLY A 445 4.99 -37.13 18.15
C GLY A 445 5.39 -36.27 19.36
N ALA A 446 6.69 -36.32 19.70
CA ALA A 446 7.23 -35.68 20.90
C ALA A 446 7.39 -34.15 20.76
N GLU A 447 7.66 -33.67 19.55
CA GLU A 447 7.99 -32.26 19.27
C GLU A 447 7.05 -31.68 18.18
N PRO A 448 5.75 -31.53 18.48
CA PRO A 448 4.73 -31.12 17.51
C PRO A 448 4.74 -29.60 17.25
N VAL A 449 5.87 -29.05 16.81
CA VAL A 449 6.08 -27.63 16.48
C VAL A 449 6.30 -27.42 14.97
N GLU A 450 6.25 -26.17 14.50
CA GLU A 450 6.32 -25.78 13.08
C GLU A 450 5.18 -26.35 12.20
N LEU A 451 4.14 -26.88 12.84
CA LEU A 451 2.91 -27.29 12.16
C LEU A 451 1.98 -26.08 11.99
N ILE A 452 1.18 -26.09 10.94
CA ILE A 452 0.18 -25.07 10.70
C ILE A 452 -1.15 -25.48 11.34
N ALA A 453 -1.59 -24.70 12.32
CA ALA A 453 -2.95 -24.75 12.85
C ALA A 453 -3.85 -23.81 12.05
N GLU A 454 -4.98 -24.32 11.54
CA GLU A 454 -5.96 -23.53 10.80
C GLU A 454 -7.30 -23.55 11.54
N ILE A 455 -7.91 -22.37 11.68
CA ILE A 455 -9.27 -22.21 12.15
C ILE A 455 -10.01 -21.19 11.28
N SER A 456 -11.04 -21.64 10.56
CA SER A 456 -11.73 -20.83 9.54
C SER A 456 -10.76 -20.33 8.45
N ASP A 457 -10.57 -19.02 8.37
CA ASP A 457 -9.77 -18.25 7.42
C ASP A 457 -8.43 -17.81 8.02
N ARG A 458 -8.02 -18.42 9.14
CA ARG A 458 -6.84 -18.02 9.90
C ARG A 458 -5.89 -19.19 10.02
N ARG A 459 -4.61 -18.93 9.76
CA ARG A 459 -3.52 -19.91 9.91
C ARG A 459 -2.52 -19.40 10.92
N TYR A 460 -2.01 -20.34 11.71
CA TYR A 460 -1.07 -20.10 12.80
C TYR A 460 0.06 -21.13 12.73
N ILE A 461 1.29 -20.72 12.99
CA ILE A 461 2.46 -21.59 13.11
C ILE A 461 2.60 -21.96 14.59
N ILE A 462 2.54 -23.25 14.91
CA ILE A 462 2.77 -23.73 16.27
C ILE A 462 4.24 -23.54 16.64
N ARG A 463 4.51 -22.70 17.64
CA ARG A 463 5.88 -22.39 18.10
C ARG A 463 6.24 -23.10 19.40
N GLU A 464 5.27 -23.26 20.30
CA GLU A 464 5.48 -23.91 21.59
C GLU A 464 4.45 -25.01 21.83
N ALA A 465 4.92 -26.14 22.37
CA ALA A 465 4.11 -27.20 22.93
C ALA A 465 4.58 -27.49 24.36
N ILE A 466 3.69 -27.28 25.33
CA ILE A 466 4.00 -27.38 26.76
C ILE A 466 3.17 -28.51 27.35
N ASP A 467 3.80 -29.62 27.71
CA ASP A 467 3.13 -30.73 28.39
C ASP A 467 3.02 -30.44 29.90
N GLU A 468 1.79 -30.36 30.41
CA GLU A 468 1.51 -29.98 31.80
C GLU A 468 0.66 -31.04 32.50
N ARG A 469 0.97 -31.26 33.78
CA ARG A 469 0.07 -31.89 34.73
C ARG A 469 -0.53 -30.80 35.61
N SER A 470 -1.83 -30.55 35.47
CA SER A 470 -2.52 -29.60 36.35
C SER A 470 -2.65 -30.12 37.79
N ASP A 471 -2.97 -29.21 38.72
CA ASP A 471 -3.13 -29.49 40.15
C ASP A 471 -4.20 -30.57 40.45
N ASP A 472 -5.16 -30.77 39.55
CA ASP A 472 -6.18 -31.82 39.64
C ASP A 472 -5.73 -33.17 39.05
N GLY A 473 -4.46 -33.27 38.64
CA GLY A 473 -3.83 -34.47 38.11
C GLY A 473 -4.03 -34.72 36.61
N LYS A 474 -4.82 -33.89 35.90
CA LYS A 474 -5.03 -34.05 34.45
C LYS A 474 -3.76 -33.69 33.67
N LEU A 475 -3.52 -34.45 32.60
CA LEU A 475 -2.41 -34.25 31.66
C LEU A 475 -2.93 -33.69 30.34
N TYR A 476 -2.32 -32.60 29.88
CA TYR A 476 -2.62 -31.99 28.60
C TYR A 476 -1.38 -31.31 28.04
N THR A 477 -1.42 -31.01 26.75
CA THR A 477 -0.45 -30.17 26.07
C THR A 477 -1.09 -28.83 25.77
N THR A 478 -0.47 -27.75 26.22
CA THR A 478 -0.79 -26.37 25.81
C THR A 478 0.03 -26.04 24.58
N PHE A 479 -0.63 -25.70 23.49
CA PHE A 479 0.00 -25.20 22.28
C PHE A 479 -0.12 -23.68 22.21
N LYS A 480 0.98 -23.02 21.87
CA LYS A 480 0.97 -21.60 21.51
C LYS A 480 1.45 -21.46 20.07
N ALA A 481 0.68 -20.74 19.30
CA ALA A 481 0.89 -20.54 17.89
C ALA A 481 0.82 -19.06 17.54
N GLU A 482 1.74 -18.62 16.69
CA GLU A 482 1.79 -17.26 16.13
C GLU A 482 1.02 -17.24 14.82
N ALA A 483 0.30 -16.16 14.47
CA ALA A 483 -0.34 -16.04 13.16
C ALA A 483 0.67 -16.23 12.01
N LEU A 484 0.22 -16.75 10.87
CA LEU A 484 1.11 -17.14 9.77
C LEU A 484 2.04 -16.00 9.32
N PHE A 485 1.57 -14.75 9.33
CA PHE A 485 2.36 -13.60 8.89
C PHE A 485 3.65 -13.39 9.69
N TYR A 486 3.81 -13.99 10.88
CA TYR A 486 5.08 -13.93 11.62
C TYR A 486 6.23 -14.63 10.89
N GLU A 487 5.96 -15.50 9.90
CA GLU A 487 6.98 -16.03 8.97
C GLU A 487 7.71 -14.91 8.21
N LEU A 488 7.10 -13.73 8.08
CA LEU A 488 7.74 -12.54 7.48
C LEU A 488 8.99 -12.07 8.23
N ARG A 489 9.24 -12.58 9.44
CA ARG A 489 10.49 -12.38 10.20
C ARG A 489 11.69 -13.08 9.55
N ASP A 490 11.45 -14.18 8.84
CA ASP A 490 12.48 -15.09 8.34
C ASP A 490 13.00 -14.65 6.97
N PHE A 491 12.17 -13.95 6.17
CA PHE A 491 12.60 -13.34 4.91
C PHE A 491 13.34 -12.03 5.15
N LYS A 492 14.53 -11.86 4.57
CA LYS A 492 15.38 -10.69 4.75
C LYS A 492 15.44 -9.85 3.47
N ILE A 493 15.56 -8.54 3.61
CA ILE A 493 15.75 -7.62 2.48
C ILE A 493 17.22 -7.18 2.53
N PRO A 494 18.10 -7.65 1.63
CA PRO A 494 19.51 -7.29 1.68
C PRO A 494 19.71 -5.79 1.57
N LYS A 495 19.04 -5.15 0.60
CA LYS A 495 19.05 -3.71 0.40
C LYS A 495 17.85 -3.26 -0.43
N LEU A 496 17.20 -2.17 -0.02
CA LEU A 496 16.16 -1.46 -0.75
C LEU A 496 16.25 0.03 -0.39
N GLU A 497 16.35 0.89 -1.40
CA GLU A 497 16.28 2.34 -1.23
C GLU A 497 15.26 2.87 -2.22
N LEU A 498 14.25 3.58 -1.72
CA LEU A 498 13.24 4.25 -2.54
C LEU A 498 13.16 5.72 -2.13
N GLU A 499 13.19 6.61 -3.12
CA GLU A 499 13.05 8.06 -2.94
C GLU A 499 11.69 8.49 -3.49
N ASP A 500 11.04 9.45 -2.82
CA ASP A 500 9.72 9.99 -3.21
C ASP A 500 8.66 8.90 -3.48
N ALA A 501 8.67 7.82 -2.67
CA ALA A 501 7.81 6.67 -2.88
C ALA A 501 6.46 6.80 -2.14
N THR A 502 5.42 6.19 -2.71
CA THR A 502 4.14 6.01 -2.01
C THR A 502 4.18 4.80 -1.07
N ALA A 503 3.25 4.73 -0.11
CA ALA A 503 3.10 3.56 0.75
C ALA A 503 2.86 2.26 -0.06
N PHE A 504 2.07 2.35 -1.13
CA PHE A 504 1.81 1.24 -2.05
C PHE A 504 3.10 0.74 -2.70
N GLN A 505 3.90 1.65 -3.25
CA GLN A 505 5.19 1.31 -3.86
C GLN A 505 6.15 0.70 -2.84
N ALA A 506 6.26 1.31 -1.65
CA ALA A 506 7.14 0.83 -0.60
C ALA A 506 6.81 -0.61 -0.18
N ILE A 507 5.55 -0.93 0.13
CA ILE A 507 5.16 -2.30 0.53
C ILE A 507 5.37 -3.28 -0.62
N THR A 508 4.98 -2.91 -1.84
CA THR A 508 5.12 -3.77 -3.02
C THR A 508 6.58 -4.17 -3.25
N GLU A 509 7.49 -3.22 -3.19
CA GLU A 509 8.92 -3.50 -3.40
C GLU A 509 9.56 -4.19 -2.18
N ILE A 510 9.13 -3.89 -0.95
CA ILE A 510 9.54 -4.63 0.26
C ILE A 510 9.24 -6.12 0.14
N LEU A 511 8.02 -6.47 -0.30
CA LEU A 511 7.58 -7.86 -0.45
C LEU A 511 8.33 -8.59 -1.58
N LYS A 512 8.67 -7.88 -2.67
CA LYS A 512 9.43 -8.42 -3.81
C LYS A 512 10.93 -8.57 -3.53
N ALA A 513 11.52 -7.64 -2.79
CA ALA A 513 12.97 -7.57 -2.55
C ALA A 513 13.46 -8.58 -1.51
N SER A 514 12.57 -9.37 -0.92
CA SER A 514 12.92 -10.34 0.11
C SER A 514 13.70 -11.53 -0.45
N VAL A 515 14.66 -12.02 0.34
CA VAL A 515 15.45 -13.23 0.08
C VAL A 515 15.36 -14.15 1.31
N PRO A 516 14.82 -15.37 1.16
CA PRO A 516 14.12 -15.86 -0.03
C PRO A 516 12.82 -15.06 -0.31
N ALA A 517 12.20 -15.31 -1.46
CA ALA A 517 10.93 -14.68 -1.81
C ALA A 517 9.87 -15.07 -0.77
N SER A 518 9.16 -14.08 -0.21
CA SER A 518 8.20 -14.30 0.88
C SER A 518 6.94 -15.03 0.44
N GLY A 519 6.56 -14.91 -0.83
CA GLY A 519 5.27 -15.37 -1.35
C GLY A 519 4.08 -14.53 -0.88
N TRP A 520 4.31 -13.46 -0.14
CA TRP A 520 3.27 -12.50 0.25
C TRP A 520 3.15 -11.38 -0.77
N THR A 521 1.92 -10.89 -0.99
CA THR A 521 1.63 -9.78 -1.92
C THR A 521 0.90 -8.64 -1.22
N LEU A 522 0.94 -7.45 -1.81
CA LEU A 522 0.14 -6.32 -1.33
C LEU A 522 -1.33 -6.54 -1.75
N GLY A 523 -2.25 -6.40 -0.80
CA GLY A 523 -3.69 -6.36 -1.02
C GLY A 523 -4.19 -4.93 -1.22
N LEU A 524 -5.16 -4.49 -0.41
CA LEU A 524 -5.67 -3.12 -0.45
C LEU A 524 -4.68 -2.14 0.19
N CYS A 525 -4.48 -0.96 -0.39
CA CYS A 525 -3.78 0.16 0.24
C CYS A 525 -4.68 1.41 0.22
N GLU A 526 -5.09 1.88 1.39
CA GLU A 526 -5.94 3.07 1.55
C GLU A 526 -5.15 4.36 1.82
N ILE A 527 -3.83 4.24 2.05
CA ILE A 527 -2.99 5.41 2.30
C ILE A 527 -2.92 6.26 1.02
N PRO A 528 -3.28 7.56 1.08
CA PRO A 528 -3.25 8.43 -0.09
C PRO A 528 -1.85 8.48 -0.73
N ASN A 529 -1.80 8.26 -2.05
CA ASN A 529 -0.56 8.31 -2.83
C ASN A 529 0.06 9.72 -2.92
N THR A 530 -0.65 10.76 -2.49
CA THR A 530 -0.12 12.13 -2.36
C THR A 530 0.95 12.24 -1.27
N ARG A 531 0.97 11.31 -0.30
CA ARG A 531 1.98 11.28 0.77
C ARG A 531 3.18 10.45 0.36
N LYS A 532 4.14 11.09 -0.30
CA LYS A 532 5.40 10.47 -0.72
C LYS A 532 6.51 10.67 0.30
N ARG A 533 7.33 9.64 0.54
CA ARG A 533 8.43 9.64 1.51
C ARG A 533 9.55 8.71 1.07
N ASP A 534 10.75 8.98 1.55
CA ASP A 534 11.90 8.12 1.33
C ASP A 534 11.90 6.97 2.34
N ILE A 535 12.36 5.79 1.90
CA ILE A 535 12.55 4.62 2.77
C ILE A 535 13.82 3.87 2.39
N LYS A 536 14.59 3.48 3.41
CA LYS A 536 15.85 2.75 3.24
C LYS A 536 15.89 1.54 4.17
N ILE A 537 15.98 0.37 3.57
CA ILE A 537 16.00 -0.92 4.26
C ILE A 537 17.30 -1.64 3.89
N GLU A 538 18.04 -2.12 4.89
CA GLU A 538 19.25 -2.91 4.69
C GLU A 538 19.30 -4.01 5.75
N TRP A 539 19.39 -5.27 5.30
CA TRP A 539 19.41 -6.49 6.12
C TRP A 539 18.32 -6.61 7.19
N LYS A 540 17.16 -5.98 7.02
CA LYS A 540 16.00 -6.12 7.91
C LYS A 540 15.08 -7.25 7.43
N SER A 541 14.29 -7.81 8.34
CA SER A 541 13.21 -8.73 7.94
C SER A 541 12.09 -7.98 7.22
N VAL A 542 11.31 -8.69 6.40
CA VAL A 542 10.12 -8.13 5.75
C VAL A 542 9.14 -7.58 6.80
N LEU A 543 8.92 -8.32 7.89
CA LEU A 543 8.04 -7.86 8.97
C LEU A 543 8.52 -6.54 9.60
N MET A 544 9.84 -6.37 9.80
CA MET A 544 10.41 -5.11 10.29
C MET A 544 10.27 -3.98 9.28
N ALA A 545 10.51 -4.25 7.99
CA ALA A 545 10.35 -3.26 6.94
C ALA A 545 8.89 -2.79 6.81
N LEU A 546 7.91 -3.69 6.97
CA LEU A 546 6.49 -3.33 7.03
C LEU A 546 6.15 -2.46 8.26
N ARG A 547 6.76 -2.73 9.42
CA ARG A 547 6.64 -1.85 10.60
C ARG A 547 7.28 -0.47 10.37
N GLU A 548 8.35 -0.40 9.58
CA GLU A 548 8.96 0.88 9.20
C GLU A 548 8.05 1.69 8.27
N VAL A 549 7.33 1.02 7.37
CA VAL A 549 6.26 1.64 6.57
C VAL A 549 5.18 2.22 7.49
N LEU A 550 4.71 1.46 8.50
CA LEU A 550 3.78 1.99 9.49
C LEU A 550 4.32 3.25 10.19
N ASN A 551 5.61 3.28 10.53
CA ASN A 551 6.24 4.42 11.18
C ASN A 551 6.36 5.67 10.27
N ILE A 552 6.45 5.50 8.95
CA ILE A 552 6.63 6.61 7.99
C ILE A 552 5.28 7.17 7.54
N TRP A 553 4.35 6.29 7.19
CA TRP A 553 3.06 6.69 6.62
C TRP A 553 1.92 6.72 7.66
N GLY A 554 2.04 5.99 8.77
CA GLY A 554 0.93 5.76 9.71
C GLY A 554 -0.15 4.87 9.11
N GLY A 555 -1.06 4.38 9.94
CA GLY A 555 -2.13 3.47 9.52
C GLY A 555 -1.98 2.08 10.12
N GLU A 556 -2.60 1.09 9.49
CA GLU A 556 -2.79 -0.24 10.08
C GLU A 556 -2.67 -1.36 9.06
N LEU A 557 -1.87 -2.37 9.40
CA LEU A 557 -1.67 -3.54 8.55
C LEU A 557 -2.62 -4.66 8.94
N VAL A 558 -3.22 -5.28 7.93
CA VAL A 558 -4.11 -6.44 8.08
C VAL A 558 -3.58 -7.55 7.18
N PHE A 559 -3.39 -8.72 7.77
CA PHE A 559 -2.80 -9.87 7.12
C PHE A 559 -3.87 -10.92 6.81
N ASN A 560 -3.94 -11.36 5.56
CA ASN A 560 -4.74 -12.50 5.16
C ASN A 560 -3.84 -13.73 5.01
N SER A 561 -3.91 -14.64 5.97
CA SER A 561 -3.06 -15.85 5.99
C SER A 561 -3.42 -16.90 4.94
N ILE A 562 -4.60 -16.83 4.33
CA ILE A 562 -5.00 -17.78 3.28
C ILE A 562 -4.45 -17.35 1.93
N THR A 563 -4.64 -16.09 1.57
CA THR A 563 -4.14 -15.52 0.31
C THR A 563 -2.69 -15.04 0.39
N LYS A 564 -2.10 -14.99 1.59
CA LYS A 564 -0.80 -14.37 1.89
C LYS A 564 -0.76 -12.92 1.40
N GLU A 565 -1.81 -12.16 1.68
CA GLU A 565 -1.89 -10.73 1.34
C GLU A 565 -1.70 -9.84 2.57
N VAL A 566 -0.95 -8.75 2.41
CA VAL A 566 -0.84 -7.66 3.38
C VAL A 566 -1.63 -6.47 2.87
N SER A 567 -2.67 -6.04 3.58
CA SER A 567 -3.43 -4.81 3.27
C SER A 567 -3.07 -3.69 4.24
N PHE A 568 -3.04 -2.45 3.76
CA PHE A 568 -2.67 -1.26 4.51
C PHE A 568 -3.83 -0.25 4.57
N TYR A 569 -4.46 -0.15 5.73
CA TYR A 569 -5.61 0.72 5.98
C TYR A 569 -5.18 2.03 6.64
N GLN A 570 -5.91 3.11 6.37
CA GLN A 570 -5.72 4.35 7.14
C GLN A 570 -6.24 4.15 8.58
N ILE A 571 -7.42 3.53 8.71
CA ILE A 571 -8.04 3.06 9.95
C ILE A 571 -8.84 1.79 9.59
N TYR A 572 -8.52 0.66 10.22
CA TYR A 572 -9.23 -0.60 10.02
C TYR A 572 -10.49 -0.71 10.89
N GLY A 573 -11.53 -1.36 10.38
CA GLY A 573 -12.81 -1.57 11.07
C GLY A 573 -13.88 -0.53 10.74
N ALA A 574 -15.11 -0.79 11.17
CA ALA A 574 -16.29 0.00 10.82
C ALA A 574 -17.06 0.48 12.06
N ASP A 575 -17.92 1.48 11.88
CA ASP A 575 -18.91 1.88 12.88
C ASP A 575 -20.27 1.25 12.55
N ASN A 576 -20.53 0.09 13.14
CA ASN A 576 -21.78 -0.66 12.93
C ASN A 576 -22.86 -0.31 13.97
N GLY A 577 -22.63 0.67 14.83
CA GLY A 577 -23.58 1.06 15.88
C GLY A 577 -23.76 0.03 17.00
N VAL A 578 -22.84 -0.91 17.15
CA VAL A 578 -22.89 -1.97 18.20
C VAL A 578 -22.73 -1.35 19.58
N ARG A 579 -23.58 -1.75 20.52
CA ARG A 579 -23.61 -1.21 21.88
C ARG A 579 -23.48 -2.30 22.95
N PHE A 580 -22.62 -2.06 23.93
CA PHE A 580 -22.46 -2.86 25.14
C PHE A 580 -23.17 -2.18 26.30
N TYR A 581 -24.29 -2.76 26.74
CA TYR A 581 -25.10 -2.23 27.84
C TYR A 581 -24.83 -2.98 29.14
N TYR A 582 -24.66 -2.22 30.23
CA TYR A 582 -24.78 -2.74 31.59
C TYR A 582 -26.11 -3.48 31.77
N ASN A 583 -26.10 -4.61 32.49
CA ASN A 583 -27.23 -5.55 32.64
C ASN A 583 -27.72 -6.26 31.35
N LYS A 584 -26.97 -6.20 30.24
CA LYS A 584 -27.24 -7.01 29.04
C LYS A 584 -26.02 -7.83 28.63
N ASN A 585 -25.14 -7.25 27.80
CA ASN A 585 -23.96 -7.88 27.22
C ASN A 585 -22.65 -7.40 27.84
N LEU A 586 -22.68 -6.37 28.69
CA LEU A 586 -21.52 -5.91 29.45
C LEU A 586 -21.39 -6.68 30.78
N LYS A 587 -20.32 -7.47 30.95
CA LYS A 587 -20.07 -8.25 32.17
C LYS A 587 -19.19 -7.50 33.18
N ARG A 588 -18.17 -6.80 32.69
CA ARG A 588 -17.24 -6.02 33.52
C ARG A 588 -16.71 -4.85 32.71
N ILE A 589 -16.57 -3.69 33.36
CA ILE A 589 -15.87 -2.52 32.83
C ILE A 589 -14.83 -2.07 33.85
N VAL A 590 -13.62 -1.76 33.38
CA VAL A 590 -12.56 -1.14 34.18
C VAL A 590 -12.18 0.16 33.49
N ARG A 591 -12.47 1.29 34.14
CA ARG A 591 -12.07 2.62 33.68
C ARG A 591 -10.78 3.04 34.37
N THR A 592 -9.73 3.26 33.58
CA THR A 592 -8.45 3.78 34.07
C THR A 592 -8.32 5.24 33.65
N VAL A 593 -7.93 6.12 34.58
CA VAL A 593 -7.59 7.52 34.29
C VAL A 593 -6.15 7.74 34.70
N ASP A 594 -5.27 8.04 33.75
CA ASP A 594 -3.85 8.28 34.00
C ASP A 594 -3.40 9.68 33.58
N THR A 595 -2.46 10.22 34.35
CA THR A 595 -1.81 11.50 34.06
C THR A 595 -0.31 11.35 33.94
N TYR A 596 0.21 10.14 33.70
CA TYR A 596 1.66 9.90 33.68
C TYR A 596 2.36 10.73 32.59
N GLU A 597 1.74 10.84 31.41
CA GLU A 597 2.25 11.61 30.26
C GLU A 597 1.49 12.93 30.02
N LEU A 598 0.83 13.46 31.05
CA LEU A 598 0.14 14.76 30.95
C LEU A 598 1.16 15.87 30.66
N ILE A 599 0.96 16.64 29.60
CA ILE A 599 1.79 17.81 29.23
C ILE A 599 0.87 19.03 29.12
N THR A 600 1.08 20.03 29.96
CA THR A 600 0.28 21.26 30.00
C THR A 600 1.00 22.44 29.38
N ARG A 601 2.28 22.28 29.01
CA ARG A 601 3.06 23.27 28.28
C ARG A 601 3.93 22.59 27.22
N LEU A 602 3.79 23.00 25.96
CA LEU A 602 4.50 22.41 24.83
C LEU A 602 5.43 23.43 24.17
N TYR A 603 6.69 23.06 23.99
CA TYR A 603 7.69 23.82 23.23
C TYR A 603 7.85 23.19 21.84
N PRO A 604 7.23 23.74 20.78
CA PRO A 604 7.38 23.25 19.42
C PRO A 604 8.64 23.80 18.75
N GLN A 605 9.27 22.97 17.92
CA GLN A 605 10.50 23.32 17.20
C GLN A 605 10.47 22.77 15.78
N GLY A 606 10.54 23.66 14.79
CA GLY A 606 10.60 23.34 13.37
C GLY A 606 12.02 23.20 12.81
N LYS A 607 12.13 23.22 11.49
CA LYS A 607 13.41 23.12 10.76
C LYS A 607 14.40 24.19 11.21
N GLY A 608 15.65 23.80 11.47
CA GLY A 608 16.71 24.75 11.80
C GLY A 608 16.51 25.51 13.11
N ASN A 609 15.84 24.91 14.09
CA ASN A 609 15.45 25.54 15.36
C ASN A 609 14.39 26.64 15.23
N LEU A 610 13.55 26.59 14.19
CA LEU A 610 12.39 27.45 14.06
C LEU A 610 11.49 27.33 15.30
N ASP A 611 11.14 28.45 15.93
CA ASP A 611 10.20 28.51 17.05
C ASP A 611 8.92 29.27 16.66
N ILE A 612 7.96 29.33 17.57
CA ILE A 612 6.68 30.01 17.36
C ILE A 612 6.66 31.46 17.87
N LYS A 613 7.77 32.02 18.38
CA LYS A 613 7.79 33.35 19.04
C LYS A 613 7.20 34.44 18.14
N THR A 614 7.52 34.38 16.85
CA THR A 614 7.10 35.36 15.83
C THR A 614 5.59 35.38 15.59
N VAL A 615 4.90 34.27 15.88
CA VAL A 615 3.45 34.07 15.68
C VAL A 615 2.69 33.84 16.98
N ASN A 616 3.35 33.96 18.13
CA ASN A 616 2.81 33.67 19.45
C ASN A 616 3.22 34.72 20.50
N GLU A 617 3.08 36.00 20.13
CA GLU A 617 3.29 37.13 21.05
C GLU A 617 4.67 37.15 21.74
N GLY A 618 5.71 36.63 21.07
CA GLY A 618 7.06 36.53 21.62
C GLY A 618 7.28 35.34 22.57
N ILE A 619 6.28 34.47 22.78
CA ILE A 619 6.34 33.31 23.66
C ILE A 619 6.66 32.04 22.85
N GLU A 620 7.65 31.28 23.30
CA GLU A 620 8.16 30.06 22.61
C GLU A 620 7.40 28.77 22.90
N TYR A 621 6.37 28.83 23.74
CA TYR A 621 5.59 27.68 24.14
C TYR A 621 4.10 27.97 24.05
N LEU A 622 3.34 26.90 23.93
CA LEU A 622 1.90 26.89 24.14
C LEU A 622 1.60 26.33 25.53
N GLU A 623 0.54 26.83 26.18
CA GLU A 623 0.11 26.37 27.50
C GLU A 623 -1.40 26.18 27.54
N ASP A 624 -1.82 25.02 28.05
CA ASP A 624 -3.22 24.72 28.34
C ASP A 624 -3.33 24.19 29.78
N LEU A 625 -3.92 25.02 30.63
CA LEU A 625 -4.22 24.71 32.04
C LEU A 625 -5.70 24.47 32.29
N THR A 626 -6.53 24.43 31.24
CA THR A 626 -7.99 24.38 31.35
C THR A 626 -8.44 23.20 32.22
N TRP A 627 -7.89 22.00 31.97
CA TRP A 627 -8.23 20.81 32.76
C TRP A 627 -7.74 20.90 34.21
N VAL A 628 -6.51 21.39 34.44
CA VAL A 628 -5.94 21.51 35.79
C VAL A 628 -6.70 22.55 36.62
N ASN A 629 -7.06 23.68 36.00
CA ASN A 629 -7.78 24.78 36.63
C ASN A 629 -9.23 24.40 36.95
N ALA A 630 -9.88 23.60 36.10
CA ALA A 630 -11.23 23.09 36.35
C ALA A 630 -11.31 22.19 37.61
N LEU A 631 -10.18 21.63 38.05
CA LEU A 631 -10.08 20.86 39.28
C LEU A 631 -9.67 21.71 40.50
N GLU A 632 -9.55 23.03 40.34
CA GLU A 632 -9.08 23.97 41.37
C GLU A 632 -7.71 23.59 41.96
N LEU A 633 -6.88 22.91 41.16
CA LEU A 633 -5.53 22.54 41.54
C LEU A 633 -4.60 23.74 41.33
N ARG A 634 -3.47 23.76 42.06
CA ARG A 634 -2.36 24.67 41.73
C ARG A 634 -1.95 24.46 40.26
N ASN A 635 -1.54 25.52 39.57
CA ASN A 635 -1.03 25.43 38.19
C ASN A 635 0.08 24.37 38.12
N LYS A 636 -0.25 23.20 37.57
CA LYS A 636 0.69 22.09 37.37
C LYS A 636 1.25 22.22 35.95
N ILE A 637 2.34 22.96 35.82
CA ILE A 637 3.08 23.05 34.56
C ILE A 637 3.86 21.75 34.36
N ARG A 638 3.56 21.03 33.30
CA ARG A 638 4.27 19.83 32.86
C ARG A 638 4.74 20.07 31.43
N VAL A 639 6.06 20.14 31.29
CA VAL A 639 6.70 20.61 30.05
C VAL A 639 6.95 19.44 29.11
N GLY A 640 6.53 19.60 27.86
CA GLY A 640 6.89 18.75 26.73
C GLY A 640 7.66 19.55 25.68
N HIS A 641 8.46 18.84 24.89
CA HIS A 641 9.18 19.38 23.74
C HIS A 641 8.79 18.56 22.52
N TRP A 642 8.41 19.22 21.43
CA TRP A 642 8.07 18.58 20.16
C TRP A 642 8.94 19.18 19.06
N LYS A 643 9.64 18.33 18.29
CA LYS A 643 10.50 18.74 17.18
C LYS A 643 10.03 18.07 15.89
N ASP A 644 9.84 18.83 14.83
CA ASP A 644 9.51 18.32 13.50
C ASP A 644 10.13 19.21 12.42
N GLU A 645 11.13 18.69 11.70
CA GLU A 645 11.86 19.44 10.66
C GLU A 645 11.06 19.62 9.36
N GLY A 646 9.88 19.02 9.24
CA GLY A 646 8.96 19.25 8.13
C GLY A 646 8.30 20.63 8.16
N TYR A 647 8.20 21.25 9.34
CA TYR A 647 7.63 22.59 9.48
C TYR A 647 8.70 23.66 9.23
N ILE A 648 8.51 24.42 8.16
CA ILE A 648 9.38 25.52 7.74
C ILE A 648 8.76 26.91 8.01
N TYR A 649 7.47 26.97 8.38
CA TYR A 649 6.76 28.21 8.71
C TYR A 649 6.28 28.20 10.17
N PRO A 650 6.50 29.27 10.94
CA PRO A 650 6.07 29.35 12.34
C PRO A 650 4.55 29.22 12.55
N SER A 651 3.73 29.74 11.62
CA SER A 651 2.27 29.66 11.68
C SER A 651 1.78 28.22 11.74
N ASP A 652 2.26 27.40 10.81
CA ASP A 652 1.84 26.03 10.63
C ASP A 652 2.34 25.17 11.79
N LEU A 653 3.58 25.45 12.26
CA LEU A 653 4.14 24.85 13.47
C LEU A 653 3.29 25.16 14.70
N LYS A 654 2.81 26.40 14.86
CA LYS A 654 1.96 26.80 15.98
C LYS A 654 0.60 26.10 15.93
N GLU A 655 -0.05 26.07 14.77
CA GLU A 655 -1.35 25.44 14.60
C GLU A 655 -1.29 23.93 14.91
N ALA A 656 -0.28 23.24 14.38
CA ALA A 656 -0.04 21.84 14.69
C ALA A 656 0.25 21.62 16.18
N ALA A 657 1.13 22.44 16.78
CA ALA A 657 1.46 22.35 18.20
C ALA A 657 0.25 22.59 19.11
N GLN A 658 -0.67 23.46 18.71
CA GLN A 658 -1.89 23.76 19.46
C GLN A 658 -2.81 22.54 19.51
N LEU A 659 -3.03 21.89 18.37
CA LEU A 659 -3.82 20.65 18.29
C LEU A 659 -3.21 19.53 19.14
N ILE A 660 -1.87 19.43 19.14
CA ILE A 660 -1.15 18.47 19.97
C ILE A 660 -1.37 18.76 21.45
N LEU A 661 -1.21 20.03 21.87
CA LEU A 661 -1.32 20.43 23.27
C LEU A 661 -2.75 20.25 23.82
N GLU A 662 -3.77 20.60 23.04
CA GLU A 662 -5.18 20.42 23.44
C GLU A 662 -5.49 18.96 23.79
N ASP A 663 -4.80 18.04 23.11
CA ASP A 663 -4.92 16.62 23.34
C ASP A 663 -4.10 16.22 24.60
N ILE A 664 -2.80 16.43 24.63
CA ILE A 664 -1.92 15.93 25.72
C ILE A 664 -2.07 16.67 27.07
N SER A 665 -2.79 17.80 27.11
CA SER A 665 -3.07 18.59 28.33
C SER A 665 -4.20 18.04 29.20
N ARG A 666 -4.80 16.92 28.82
CA ARG A 666 -5.88 16.23 29.53
C ARG A 666 -5.49 14.79 29.90
N PRO A 667 -6.02 14.21 31.00
CA PRO A 667 -5.71 12.85 31.40
C PRO A 667 -6.11 11.86 30.31
N ARG A 668 -5.33 10.80 30.17
CA ARG A 668 -5.68 9.67 29.33
C ARG A 668 -6.68 8.79 30.06
N ILE A 669 -7.67 8.31 29.32
CA ILE A 669 -8.75 7.48 29.87
C ILE A 669 -8.83 6.20 29.04
N GLY A 670 -8.64 5.04 29.68
CA GLY A 670 -8.71 3.71 29.07
C GLY A 670 -9.85 2.87 29.63
N TYR A 671 -10.38 1.94 28.83
CA TYR A 671 -11.46 1.02 29.23
C TYR A 671 -11.13 -0.43 28.88
N VAL A 672 -11.07 -1.30 29.89
CA VAL A 672 -11.04 -2.75 29.67
C VAL A 672 -12.44 -3.30 29.90
N VAL A 673 -13.00 -3.97 28.90
CA VAL A 673 -14.41 -4.36 28.86
C VAL A 673 -14.54 -5.88 28.64
N THR A 674 -15.09 -6.60 29.62
CA THR A 674 -15.48 -7.99 29.40
C THR A 674 -16.91 -8.02 28.91
N VAL A 675 -17.14 -8.58 27.73
CA VAL A 675 -18.46 -8.62 27.09
C VAL A 675 -18.87 -10.05 26.80
N GLN A 676 -20.17 -10.29 26.78
CA GLN A 676 -20.73 -11.50 26.21
C GLN A 676 -21.06 -11.24 24.75
N ASP A 677 -20.49 -12.04 23.86
CA ASP A 677 -20.88 -12.01 22.46
C ASP A 677 -22.27 -12.67 22.31
N LEU A 678 -23.29 -11.83 22.10
CA LEU A 678 -24.66 -12.27 21.87
C LEU A 678 -24.96 -12.52 20.40
N SER A 679 -24.04 -12.22 19.47
CA SER A 679 -24.30 -12.29 18.02
C SER A 679 -24.62 -13.70 17.51
N LEU A 680 -24.32 -14.71 18.32
CA LEU A 680 -24.61 -16.12 18.07
C LEU A 680 -26.01 -16.55 18.53
N LEU A 681 -26.71 -15.71 19.29
CA LEU A 681 -28.10 -15.93 19.65
C LEU A 681 -29.00 -15.45 18.51
N SER A 682 -30.02 -16.24 18.20
CA SER A 682 -31.01 -15.87 17.18
C SER A 682 -31.68 -14.54 17.54
N GLY A 683 -31.71 -13.61 16.58
CA GLY A 683 -32.26 -12.26 16.74
C GLY A 683 -31.26 -11.20 17.23
N HIS A 684 -30.03 -11.57 17.59
CA HIS A 684 -28.99 -10.66 18.07
C HIS A 684 -27.84 -10.47 17.07
N GLU A 685 -28.03 -10.86 15.81
CA GLU A 685 -26.93 -10.98 14.87
C GLU A 685 -26.40 -9.64 14.37
N HIS A 686 -27.18 -8.57 14.56
CA HIS A 686 -26.78 -7.18 14.35
C HIS A 686 -25.80 -6.66 15.42
N GLU A 687 -25.54 -7.44 16.48
CA GLU A 687 -24.60 -7.10 17.55
C GLU A 687 -23.18 -7.66 17.30
N SER A 688 -22.92 -8.21 16.10
CA SER A 688 -21.59 -8.71 15.71
C SER A 688 -20.57 -7.58 15.62
N PHE A 689 -19.35 -7.83 16.11
CA PHE A 689 -18.24 -6.87 16.06
C PHE A 689 -16.92 -7.57 15.74
N ASN A 690 -16.00 -6.82 15.13
CA ASN A 690 -14.66 -7.27 14.77
C ASN A 690 -13.57 -6.39 15.39
N MET A 691 -12.32 -6.84 15.25
CA MET A 691 -11.15 -6.00 15.56
C MET A 691 -11.21 -4.70 14.76
N GLY A 692 -10.88 -3.58 15.41
CA GLY A 692 -10.91 -2.26 14.80
C GLY A 692 -12.30 -1.60 14.70
N ASP A 693 -13.40 -2.31 14.96
CA ASP A 693 -14.73 -1.71 14.92
C ASP A 693 -14.92 -0.66 16.03
N TYR A 694 -15.73 0.36 15.72
CA TYR A 694 -16.25 1.29 16.71
C TYR A 694 -17.48 0.70 17.40
N VAL A 695 -17.44 0.76 18.72
CA VAL A 695 -18.49 0.26 19.61
C VAL A 695 -18.82 1.30 20.67
N TYR A 696 -20.01 1.20 21.24
CA TYR A 696 -20.50 2.14 22.25
C TYR A 696 -20.69 1.43 23.58
N THR A 697 -20.00 1.86 24.62
CA THR A 697 -20.22 1.36 25.98
C THR A 697 -21.24 2.24 26.69
N VAL A 698 -22.30 1.60 27.21
CA VAL A 698 -23.40 2.28 27.90
C VAL A 698 -23.54 1.69 29.31
N ASP A 699 -23.09 2.46 30.29
CA ASP A 699 -23.25 2.20 31.71
C ASP A 699 -23.60 3.52 32.38
N ASN A 700 -24.90 3.78 32.56
CA ASN A 700 -25.39 5.06 33.12
C ASN A 700 -25.07 5.21 34.61
N GLU A 701 -24.62 4.15 35.28
CA GLU A 701 -24.22 4.18 36.69
C GLU A 701 -22.75 4.58 36.85
N LEU A 702 -21.88 4.10 35.94
CA LEU A 702 -20.44 4.39 35.97
C LEU A 702 -20.03 5.57 35.06
N LEU A 703 -20.74 5.81 33.97
CA LEU A 703 -20.38 6.75 32.90
C LEU A 703 -21.43 7.85 32.79
N SER A 704 -20.98 9.10 32.58
CA SER A 704 -21.86 10.26 32.41
C SER A 704 -22.55 10.32 31.05
N SER A 705 -22.04 9.59 30.06
CA SER A 705 -22.55 9.51 28.70
C SER A 705 -22.10 8.20 28.07
N GLU A 706 -22.76 7.77 26.99
CA GLU A 706 -22.25 6.66 26.18
C GLU A 706 -20.83 6.99 25.66
N ILE A 707 -19.97 5.97 25.63
CA ILE A 707 -18.58 6.13 25.21
C ILE A 707 -18.37 5.38 23.91
N LYS A 708 -18.15 6.13 22.84
CA LYS A 708 -17.63 5.60 21.59
C LYS A 708 -16.17 5.22 21.77
N SER A 709 -15.82 3.99 21.48
CA SER A 709 -14.45 3.48 21.57
C SER A 709 -14.20 2.44 20.50
N ARG A 710 -12.93 2.17 20.24
CA ARG A 710 -12.52 1.25 19.20
C ARG A 710 -11.96 -0.03 19.82
N ILE A 711 -12.26 -1.17 19.21
CA ILE A 711 -11.73 -2.46 19.64
C ILE A 711 -10.27 -2.56 19.21
N ILE A 712 -9.34 -2.44 20.16
CA ILE A 712 -7.90 -2.46 19.87
C ILE A 712 -7.27 -3.79 20.20
N ARG A 713 -7.74 -4.48 21.25
CA ARG A 713 -7.31 -5.83 21.60
C ARG A 713 -8.52 -6.70 21.94
N ARG A 714 -8.47 -7.96 21.57
CA ARG A 714 -9.51 -8.96 21.87
C ARG A 714 -8.87 -10.29 22.21
N GLN A 715 -9.33 -10.89 23.29
CA GLN A 715 -9.07 -12.28 23.63
C GLN A 715 -10.39 -13.06 23.43
N TYR A 716 -10.53 -13.67 22.27
CA TYR A 716 -11.73 -14.37 21.85
C TYR A 716 -11.62 -15.85 22.18
N ASN A 717 -12.49 -16.33 23.09
CA ASN A 717 -12.61 -17.74 23.37
C ASN A 717 -13.56 -18.36 22.34
N VAL A 718 -13.00 -19.17 21.44
CA VAL A 718 -13.71 -19.71 20.29
C VAL A 718 -14.87 -20.61 20.70
N ARG A 719 -14.69 -21.45 21.74
CA ARG A 719 -15.71 -22.42 22.16
C ARG A 719 -16.68 -21.84 23.20
N GLU A 720 -16.26 -20.81 23.93
CA GLU A 720 -17.08 -20.10 24.91
C GLU A 720 -17.07 -18.58 24.66
N PRO A 721 -17.72 -18.08 23.58
CA PRO A 721 -17.67 -16.67 23.19
C PRO A 721 -18.14 -15.69 24.26
N TRP A 722 -19.00 -16.12 25.18
CA TRP A 722 -19.46 -15.34 26.33
C TRP A 722 -18.35 -15.07 27.38
N LYS A 723 -17.17 -15.67 27.23
CA LYS A 723 -15.96 -15.38 28.03
C LYS A 723 -15.00 -14.42 27.32
N THR A 724 -15.37 -13.86 26.17
CA THR A 724 -14.52 -12.95 25.40
C THR A 724 -14.18 -11.68 26.22
N VAL A 725 -12.90 -11.34 26.22
CA VAL A 725 -12.40 -10.10 26.83
C VAL A 725 -12.04 -9.13 25.70
N VAL A 726 -12.58 -7.91 25.76
CA VAL A 726 -12.35 -6.87 24.77
C VAL A 726 -11.70 -5.68 25.44
N GLU A 727 -10.55 -5.27 24.95
CA GLU A 727 -9.95 -4.01 25.35
C GLU A 727 -10.38 -2.93 24.37
N LEU A 728 -11.01 -1.90 24.92
CA LEU A 728 -11.41 -0.73 24.17
C LEU A 728 -10.39 0.37 24.42
N ALA A 729 -9.79 0.88 23.34
CA ALA A 729 -9.19 2.19 23.46
C ALA A 729 -10.28 3.23 23.19
N GLN A 730 -10.38 4.23 24.07
CA GLN A 730 -10.75 5.53 23.56
C GLN A 730 -9.73 5.85 22.49
N SER A 731 -10.19 6.28 21.31
CA SER A 731 -9.38 6.69 20.17
C SER A 731 -7.96 7.01 20.64
N LYS A 732 -7.03 6.06 20.46
CA LYS A 732 -5.62 6.36 20.55
C LYS A 732 -5.41 7.34 19.42
N ARG A 733 -5.58 8.62 19.76
CA ARG A 733 -4.82 9.78 19.31
C ARG A 733 -3.89 9.40 18.18
N LEU A 734 -4.44 9.30 16.97
CA LEU A 734 -3.74 8.88 15.74
C LEU A 734 -2.57 9.81 15.39
N LEU A 735 -2.49 10.98 16.04
CA LEU A 735 -1.34 11.88 16.00
C LEU A 735 -0.22 11.52 17.01
N SER A 736 -0.54 10.87 18.12
CA SER A 736 0.41 10.65 19.23
C SER A 736 1.48 9.59 18.94
N ASP A 737 1.16 8.55 18.16
CA ASP A 737 2.16 7.59 17.69
C ASP A 737 3.02 8.18 16.54
N ALA A 738 2.49 9.14 15.76
CA ALA A 738 3.30 9.96 14.85
C ALA A 738 4.24 10.93 15.61
N LEU A 739 3.85 11.34 16.82
CA LEU A 739 4.64 12.22 17.70
C LEU A 739 5.67 11.48 18.55
N ARG A 740 5.47 10.19 18.85
CA ARG A 740 6.49 9.36 19.49
C ARG A 740 7.80 9.33 18.71
N LYS A 741 7.71 9.46 17.38
CA LYS A 741 8.89 9.57 16.50
C LYS A 741 9.76 10.81 16.78
N ALA A 742 9.18 11.92 17.25
CA ALA A 742 9.93 13.12 17.60
C ALA A 742 10.66 13.04 18.95
N VAL A 743 10.29 12.09 19.81
CA VAL A 743 10.94 11.88 21.13
C VAL A 743 12.13 10.92 21.01
N ASP A 744 12.06 9.94 20.10
CA ASP A 744 13.15 8.99 19.87
C ASP A 744 14.34 9.60 19.11
N ASP A 745 14.10 10.57 18.21
CA ASP A 745 15.14 11.26 17.40
C ASP A 745 16.14 12.10 18.23
N LYS A 746 15.96 12.20 19.56
CA LYS A 746 16.86 12.96 20.47
C LYS A 746 17.75 12.09 21.36
N MET A 747 17.63 10.75 21.28
CA MET A 747 18.59 9.82 21.89
C MET A 747 19.78 9.50 20.97
N GLU A 748 19.82 10.08 19.77
CA GLU A 748 20.86 9.85 18.75
C GLU A 748 22.09 10.75 18.89
N TYR A 749 22.41 11.22 20.10
CA TYR A 749 23.70 11.87 20.36
C TYR A 749 24.15 11.61 21.79
N LEU A 750 24.58 10.37 22.04
CA LEU A 750 25.61 9.92 23.01
C LEU A 750 25.40 8.43 23.35
N GLN A 751 25.78 7.53 22.43
CA GLN A 751 26.56 6.30 22.70
C GLN A 751 26.70 5.49 21.40
N THR A 752 27.83 5.68 20.74
CA THR A 752 28.40 4.77 19.76
C THR A 752 28.81 3.46 20.45
N ALA A 753 27.91 2.48 20.43
CA ALA A 753 28.17 1.02 20.43
C ALA A 753 26.81 0.31 20.55
N ASP A 754 26.50 -0.57 19.60
CA ASP A 754 25.42 -1.57 19.60
C ASP A 754 24.08 -1.17 20.24
N LEU A 755 23.19 -0.58 19.43
CA LEU A 755 21.77 -0.42 19.77
C LEU A 755 20.82 -1.28 18.91
N LEU A 756 21.36 -2.16 18.06
CA LEU A 756 20.55 -3.18 17.37
C LEU A 756 20.31 -4.44 18.20
N ASP A 757 20.85 -4.50 19.42
CA ASP A 757 20.63 -5.61 20.34
C ASP A 757 19.57 -5.30 21.41
N ALA A 758 19.13 -4.04 21.60
CA ALA A 758 18.20 -3.69 22.69
C ALA A 758 16.71 -3.90 22.35
N THR A 759 16.34 -3.75 21.07
CA THR A 759 14.96 -3.99 20.61
C THR A 759 14.74 -5.47 20.34
N ASP A 760 15.75 -6.16 19.79
CA ASP A 760 15.77 -7.62 19.71
C ASP A 760 16.02 -8.26 21.09
N ALA A 761 16.75 -7.66 22.04
CA ALA A 761 16.76 -8.15 23.43
C ALA A 761 15.42 -7.92 24.13
N ARG A 762 14.66 -6.85 23.81
CA ARG A 762 13.27 -6.69 24.28
C ARG A 762 12.30 -7.66 23.63
N GLN A 763 12.57 -8.12 22.41
CA GLN A 763 11.77 -9.15 21.72
C GLN A 763 12.30 -10.59 21.92
N MET A 764 13.49 -10.76 22.52
CA MET A 764 14.05 -12.01 23.04
C MET A 764 13.87 -12.17 24.56
N THR A 765 13.12 -11.27 25.21
CA THR A 765 12.74 -11.42 26.63
C THR A 765 11.23 -11.37 26.83
N VAL A 766 10.51 -12.20 26.09
CA VAL A 766 9.23 -12.69 26.57
C VAL A 766 9.51 -14.03 27.25
N PHE A 767 9.41 -14.01 28.58
CA PHE A 767 9.68 -15.08 29.56
C PHE A 767 11.12 -15.22 30.09
N ASN A 768 11.27 -14.81 31.37
CA ASN A 768 12.37 -15.08 32.32
C ASN A 768 13.62 -14.17 32.32
N TYR A 769 13.48 -12.96 32.85
CA TYR A 769 14.52 -12.36 33.74
C TYR A 769 14.42 -12.87 35.20
N LEU A 770 13.90 -14.09 35.35
CA LEU A 770 14.16 -14.96 36.49
C LEU A 770 14.38 -16.35 35.89
N LEU A 771 15.44 -16.51 35.10
CA LEU A 771 16.17 -17.78 35.17
C LEU A 771 16.66 -17.88 36.62
N ASN A 772 15.84 -18.56 37.43
CA ASN A 772 16.29 -19.48 38.46
C ASN A 772 17.02 -18.90 39.67
N SER A 773 16.25 -18.60 40.72
CA SER A 773 16.69 -19.02 42.06
C SER A 773 16.60 -20.53 42.17
N ARG A 774 17.50 -21.25 41.51
CA ARG A 774 17.60 -22.71 41.62
C ARG A 774 18.95 -23.07 42.20
N ALA A 775 18.94 -23.94 43.20
CA ALA A 775 20.17 -24.33 43.88
C ALA A 775 21.12 -25.12 42.96
N GLU A 776 20.64 -25.66 41.83
CA GLU A 776 21.45 -26.35 40.80
C GLU A 776 22.53 -25.48 40.13
N GLN A 777 22.35 -24.15 40.13
CA GLN A 777 23.31 -23.21 39.53
C GLN A 777 24.44 -22.79 40.49
N GLY A 778 24.41 -23.25 41.74
CA GLY A 778 25.40 -22.89 42.75
C GLY A 778 24.97 -21.69 43.62
N ILE A 779 25.47 -21.65 44.86
CA ILE A 779 25.14 -20.58 45.85
C ILE A 779 25.65 -19.21 45.40
N ASN A 780 26.67 -19.14 44.54
CA ASN A 780 27.35 -17.89 44.16
C ASN A 780 26.98 -17.38 42.74
N ALA A 781 26.00 -17.99 42.07
CA ALA A 781 25.56 -17.52 40.76
C ALA A 781 24.71 -16.24 40.92
N ASP A 782 23.50 -16.38 41.45
CA ASP A 782 22.56 -15.27 41.62
C ASP A 782 22.27 -14.92 43.09
N TRP A 783 22.84 -15.71 44.01
CA TRP A 783 22.70 -15.53 45.44
C TRP A 783 24.04 -15.11 46.07
N GLN A 784 23.93 -14.30 47.12
CA GLN A 784 25.03 -13.95 48.00
C GLN A 784 24.67 -14.47 49.40
N GLN A 785 25.42 -15.46 49.85
CA GLN A 785 25.31 -15.95 51.21
C GLN A 785 26.11 -15.06 52.18
N ILE A 786 25.52 -14.76 53.33
CA ILE A 786 26.24 -14.18 54.47
C ILE A 786 26.34 -15.26 55.55
N GLY A 787 27.57 -15.71 55.81
CA GLY A 787 27.90 -16.86 56.67
C GLY A 787 28.18 -18.15 55.88
N THR A 788 28.38 -19.29 56.55
CA THR A 788 28.67 -20.60 55.92
C THR A 788 27.55 -21.63 56.10
N GLY A 789 26.35 -21.21 56.52
CA GLY A 789 25.28 -22.12 56.92
C GLY A 789 24.36 -22.66 55.82
N PHE A 790 24.47 -22.22 54.56
CA PHE A 790 23.71 -22.82 53.45
C PHE A 790 24.56 -23.77 52.61
N THR A 791 23.95 -24.88 52.23
CA THR A 791 24.46 -25.88 51.29
C THR A 791 23.43 -26.12 50.19
N ILE A 792 23.81 -26.85 49.13
CA ILE A 792 22.90 -27.26 48.05
C ILE A 792 22.60 -28.74 48.25
N ALA A 793 21.32 -29.10 48.20
CA ALA A 793 20.87 -30.48 48.31
C ALA A 793 19.88 -30.84 47.19
N ASN A 794 19.92 -32.08 46.71
CA ASN A 794 18.92 -32.63 45.79
C ASN A 794 17.73 -33.19 46.60
N GLU A 795 17.09 -32.31 47.36
CA GLU A 795 16.01 -32.62 48.31
C GLU A 795 14.90 -31.54 48.23
N GLY A 796 14.75 -30.86 47.08
CA GLY A 796 13.83 -29.73 46.98
C GLY A 796 12.35 -30.12 46.90
N HIS A 797 11.48 -29.28 47.48
CA HIS A 797 10.04 -29.50 47.52
C HIS A 797 9.30 -28.93 46.29
N SER A 798 9.81 -27.84 45.70
CA SER A 798 9.25 -27.21 44.49
C SER A 798 10.15 -27.40 43.25
N GLY A 799 11.13 -28.28 43.32
CA GLY A 799 12.13 -28.61 42.29
C GLY A 799 13.18 -29.59 42.85
N GLU A 800 14.03 -30.19 42.02
CA GLU A 800 15.00 -31.21 42.48
C GLU A 800 16.04 -30.63 43.47
N TRP A 801 16.61 -29.46 43.16
CA TRP A 801 17.67 -28.84 43.95
C TRP A 801 17.14 -27.71 44.85
N SER A 802 17.54 -27.70 46.12
CA SER A 802 17.19 -26.68 47.11
C SER A 802 18.41 -26.16 47.90
N PHE A 803 18.27 -24.94 48.44
CA PHE A 803 19.20 -24.42 49.44
C PHE A 803 18.82 -24.99 50.81
N LYS A 804 19.72 -25.77 51.39
CA LYS A 804 19.56 -26.40 52.70
C LYS A 804 20.31 -25.60 53.76
N VAL A 805 19.70 -25.41 54.92
CA VAL A 805 20.33 -24.76 56.08
C VAL A 805 20.04 -25.54 57.34
N ASP A 806 21.08 -25.86 58.10
CA ASP A 806 20.94 -26.49 59.40
C ASP A 806 20.77 -25.42 60.49
N GLY A 807 19.61 -25.44 61.15
CA GLY A 807 19.30 -24.55 62.26
C GLY A 807 20.27 -24.74 63.43
N ASN A 808 20.87 -23.65 63.92
CA ASN A 808 21.80 -23.68 65.04
C ASN A 808 21.46 -22.57 66.04
N PHE A 809 21.45 -22.88 67.34
CA PHE A 809 21.15 -21.92 68.40
C PHE A 809 22.10 -20.71 68.35
N GLY A 810 21.55 -19.50 68.36
CA GLY A 810 22.32 -18.24 68.36
C GLY A 810 22.98 -17.87 67.03
N LYS A 811 22.74 -18.61 65.93
CA LYS A 811 23.28 -18.28 64.60
C LYS A 811 22.22 -17.66 63.69
N THR A 812 22.63 -16.69 62.88
CA THR A 812 21.81 -16.11 61.81
C THR A 812 22.47 -16.39 60.47
N ASN A 813 21.76 -17.09 59.58
CA ASN A 813 22.18 -17.34 58.20
C ASN A 813 21.31 -16.50 57.26
N ARG A 814 21.90 -15.89 56.23
CA ARG A 814 21.16 -15.07 55.25
C ARG A 814 21.59 -15.39 53.82
N LEU A 815 20.61 -15.43 52.91
CA LEU A 815 20.80 -15.45 51.47
C LEU A 815 20.22 -14.15 50.89
N ILE A 816 20.94 -13.51 49.98
CA ILE A 816 20.56 -12.24 49.35
C ILE A 816 20.61 -12.39 47.85
N GLN A 817 19.58 -11.94 47.14
CA GLN A 817 19.56 -11.83 45.69
C GLN A 817 19.30 -10.36 45.31
N ARG A 818 19.99 -9.86 44.29
CA ARG A 818 19.70 -8.54 43.69
C ARG A 818 18.94 -8.76 42.38
N VAL A 819 17.77 -8.16 42.26
CA VAL A 819 16.94 -8.21 41.05
C VAL A 819 17.22 -6.95 40.22
N TYR A 820 17.63 -7.11 38.96
CA TYR A 820 17.89 -6.02 38.01
C TYR A 820 16.85 -6.00 36.88
N GLY A 821 16.49 -4.80 36.39
CA GLY A 821 15.52 -4.62 35.31
C GLY A 821 14.08 -4.37 35.81
N VAL A 822 13.25 -3.73 34.96
CA VAL A 822 11.82 -3.44 35.23
C VAL A 822 11.05 -4.73 35.50
N SER A 823 10.95 -5.14 36.77
CA SER A 823 10.09 -6.25 37.17
C SER A 823 8.64 -5.75 37.26
N HIS A 824 7.80 -6.08 36.29
CA HIS A 824 6.36 -5.72 36.27
C HIS A 824 5.51 -6.62 37.20
N ARG A 825 6.14 -7.30 38.19
CA ARG A 825 5.46 -8.29 39.04
C ARG A 825 5.01 -7.63 40.35
N ASN A 826 3.72 -7.78 40.65
CA ASN A 826 3.13 -7.33 41.91
C ASN A 826 3.21 -8.41 43.01
N SER A 827 3.81 -9.58 42.74
CA SER A 827 3.89 -10.70 43.68
C SER A 827 5.12 -11.59 43.45
N TYR A 828 5.72 -12.09 44.53
CA TYR A 828 6.80 -13.07 44.53
C TYR A 828 6.40 -14.28 45.37
N THR A 829 6.76 -15.49 44.92
CA THR A 829 6.49 -16.74 45.65
C THR A 829 7.81 -17.32 46.15
N ILE A 830 7.88 -17.64 47.45
CA ILE A 830 8.99 -18.36 48.07
C ILE A 830 8.44 -19.68 48.59
N SER A 831 9.06 -20.78 48.19
CA SER A 831 8.74 -22.13 48.65
C SER A 831 9.85 -22.61 49.58
N ALA A 832 9.49 -23.15 50.73
CA ALA A 832 10.42 -23.75 51.67
C ALA A 832 9.73 -24.86 52.47
N ALA A 833 10.51 -25.84 52.90
CA ALA A 833 10.07 -26.94 53.74
C ALA A 833 11.09 -27.17 54.86
N VAL A 834 10.62 -27.73 55.98
CA VAL A 834 11.49 -28.13 57.10
C VAL A 834 11.57 -29.65 57.11
N GLY A 835 12.73 -30.19 56.77
CA GLY A 835 13.01 -31.62 56.98
C GLY A 835 13.44 -31.84 58.43
N THR A 836 12.78 -32.73 59.16
CA THR A 836 13.19 -33.09 60.53
C THR A 836 13.95 -34.41 60.56
N GLU A 837 15.15 -34.41 61.14
CA GLU A 837 15.59 -35.54 61.96
C GLU A 837 15.16 -35.28 63.42
N GLY A 838 13.94 -35.69 63.79
CA GLY A 838 13.46 -35.70 65.18
C GLY A 838 12.26 -34.79 65.50
N GLN A 839 11.69 -34.96 66.70
CA GLN A 839 10.54 -34.16 67.16
C GLN A 839 10.93 -32.69 67.40
N VAL A 840 10.28 -31.75 66.72
CA VAL A 840 10.37 -30.32 67.03
C VAL A 840 9.62 -30.06 68.34
N VAL A 841 10.32 -30.17 69.47
CA VAL A 841 9.76 -29.81 70.78
C VAL A 841 9.80 -28.28 70.91
N ARG A 842 8.64 -27.65 70.72
CA ARG A 842 8.44 -26.21 70.97
C ARG A 842 8.62 -25.92 72.46
N GLY A 843 9.84 -25.60 72.88
CA GLY A 843 10.14 -25.16 74.25
C GLY A 843 9.58 -23.76 74.51
N GLY A 844 8.40 -23.68 75.11
CA GLY A 844 7.76 -22.40 75.46
C GLY A 844 8.01 -22.00 76.90
N THR A 845 8.66 -20.86 77.13
CA THR A 845 8.34 -20.01 78.28
C THR A 845 7.04 -19.27 77.92
N GLN A 846 6.06 -19.21 78.82
CA GLN A 846 4.79 -18.52 78.58
C GLN A 846 5.03 -17.10 78.02
N GLY A 847 4.48 -16.81 76.85
CA GLY A 847 4.52 -15.48 76.22
C GLY A 847 5.38 -15.34 74.97
N LEU A 848 6.13 -16.38 74.55
CA LEU A 848 6.85 -16.40 73.27
C LEU A 848 6.41 -17.62 72.45
N GLU A 849 5.71 -17.39 71.33
CA GLU A 849 5.44 -18.45 70.36
C GLU A 849 6.71 -18.71 69.53
N PRO A 850 7.29 -19.92 69.56
CA PRO A 850 8.42 -20.24 68.69
C PRO A 850 7.94 -20.29 67.23
N PHE A 851 8.46 -19.36 66.42
CA PHE A 851 8.22 -19.27 64.98
C PHE A 851 9.27 -20.08 64.22
N VAL A 852 8.81 -20.99 63.37
CA VAL A 852 9.64 -21.66 62.37
C VAL A 852 9.18 -21.14 61.02
N GLY A 853 10.07 -20.45 60.31
CA GLY A 853 9.72 -19.80 59.06
C GLY A 853 10.85 -18.95 58.51
N LEU A 854 10.58 -18.27 57.41
CA LEU A 854 11.52 -17.37 56.75
C LEU A 854 11.20 -15.93 57.09
N LYS A 855 12.23 -15.16 57.39
CA LYS A 855 12.16 -13.70 57.43
C LYS A 855 12.64 -13.16 56.09
N VAL A 856 11.73 -12.58 55.32
CA VAL A 856 12.00 -11.98 54.01
C VAL A 856 12.10 -10.47 54.18
N VAL A 857 13.19 -9.88 53.70
CA VAL A 857 13.41 -8.43 53.74
C VAL A 857 13.59 -7.94 52.31
N ILE A 858 12.62 -7.19 51.81
CA ILE A 858 12.65 -6.57 50.48
C ILE A 858 13.21 -5.16 50.66
N THR A 859 14.23 -4.81 49.87
CA THR A 859 14.79 -3.45 49.85
C THR A 859 14.56 -2.87 48.45
N TYR A 860 13.79 -1.78 48.38
CA TYR A 860 13.49 -1.10 47.13
C TYR A 860 14.64 -0.19 46.68
N THR A 861 14.63 0.21 45.42
CA THR A 861 15.67 1.07 44.81
C THR A 861 15.75 2.46 45.45
N ASP A 862 14.66 2.94 46.04
CA ASP A 862 14.60 4.20 46.80
C ASP A 862 15.13 4.06 48.25
N GLY A 863 15.55 2.86 48.66
CA GLY A 863 16.09 2.56 49.98
C GLY A 863 15.04 2.19 51.03
N THR A 864 13.75 2.22 50.70
CA THR A 864 12.68 1.74 51.60
C THR A 864 12.75 0.23 51.78
N LYS A 865 12.23 -0.28 52.91
CA LYS A 865 12.27 -1.70 53.27
C LYS A 865 10.92 -2.22 53.68
N GLU A 866 10.57 -3.41 53.19
CA GLU A 866 9.44 -4.20 53.64
C GLU A 866 9.95 -5.50 54.29
N GLU A 867 9.35 -5.89 55.42
CA GLU A 867 9.67 -7.12 56.12
C GLU A 867 8.44 -8.01 56.21
N GLN A 868 8.58 -9.27 55.81
CA GLN A 868 7.54 -10.29 55.92
C GLN A 868 8.08 -11.53 56.65
N LEU A 869 7.27 -12.07 57.57
CA LEU A 869 7.53 -13.33 58.25
C LEU A 869 6.63 -14.40 57.63
N LEU A 870 7.23 -15.33 56.90
CA LEU A 870 6.55 -16.44 56.23
C LEU A 870 6.68 -17.69 57.11
N GLY A 871 5.59 -18.10 57.76
CA GLY A 871 5.56 -19.39 58.44
C GLY A 871 5.76 -20.52 57.43
N ILE A 872 6.56 -21.53 57.79
CA ILE A 872 6.66 -22.75 57.01
C ILE A 872 5.81 -23.81 57.72
N ASP A 873 4.85 -24.39 57.00
CA ASP A 873 4.05 -25.48 57.53
C ASP A 873 4.93 -26.72 57.77
N ASP A 874 4.69 -27.37 58.91
CA ASP A 874 5.34 -28.64 59.25
C ASP A 874 4.72 -29.76 58.41
N THR A 875 5.38 -30.12 57.32
CA THR A 875 4.92 -31.17 56.39
C THR A 875 5.00 -32.59 56.97
N THR A 876 5.45 -32.76 58.21
CA THR A 876 5.50 -34.07 58.89
C THR A 876 4.20 -34.48 59.58
N LYS A 877 3.17 -33.61 59.56
CA LYS A 877 1.82 -33.95 60.01
C LYS A 877 0.87 -34.10 58.82
N ASN A 878 0.89 -35.28 58.20
CA ASN A 878 -0.30 -35.84 57.56
C ASN A 878 -1.13 -36.59 58.61
#